data_AF-A0A962CAT8-F1
#
_entry.id   AF-A0A962CAT8-F1
#
_cell.length_a   1.000
_cell.length_b   1.000
_cell.length_c   1.000
_cell.angle_alpha   90.00
_cell.angle_beta   90.00
_cell.angle_gamma   90.00
#
_symmetry.space_group_name_H-M   'P 1'
#
loop_
_entity.id
_entity.type
_entity.pdbx_description
1 polymer ?
#
loop_
_entity_poly.entity_id
_entity_poly.type
_entity_poly.pdbx_seq_one_letter_code
_entity_poly.pdbx_strand_id
1 'polypeptide(L)'
;MIPRIALVPLVLALVFAANPIAAGNGGWTVAGWNNLGMHCMDSDYSVLSILPPYNTIHAQLMDPSGHLVTPGSGVVVTYRAVADPAGSINTTSIGKSNFWVHAQSLFGLLAPLPADTGLTGVMMPGALNTPQPMSYDSANGWWVAEGLPLTPYDDGHAPNTYPVFRITASSGGGAVLATTDVVAPVSDEMTCKACHASGSGPDARPAAGWVNDPNAERDYRLNAIRLHDERRGTDPDYAGMLVQFGYNPAGLYPTVSVDGKPILCATCHASNALPTVGIAGVPPLTTAIHSLHANVTDPSTGLLLDDSTNRSACYSCHPGSTTKCLRGAMGNAVAADGSVAMQCQSCHGNMSKVGTSGREGWLDEPGCQNCHTGPATHNNGQIRYTDVFDVNGERRVAVDPLFATNPDTPLPGFSLYRFSAGHGDLKCEACHGSTHAIFPSSHLNDNLQSIALQGHAGTLVECVACHATQPNTVTGGPHGMHPVGQSWIGDHADAAEGSAQACRACHGTDYRGTVLSYSKADRSLNTEFGIRHFWPGFRIGCYNCHNGPTSEHANPNHPAVVQDALAESAGQAVSIPLVASDSDGNTLTLRVVSQPAHGTAGLAGRTATYFPETGYSGADAFTFAAWDGATDSNLGHVSITVSADLIFADGFEVP
;
A
#
# COMPACT_ATOMS: atom_id res chain seq x y z
N MET A 1 13.46 -49.43 34.44
CA MET A 1 14.46 -48.37 34.26
C MET A 1 14.88 -48.36 32.80
N ILE A 2 14.25 -47.50 32.00
CA ILE A 2 14.66 -47.10 30.66
C ILE A 2 14.27 -45.62 30.58
N PRO A 3 15.20 -44.65 30.43
CA PRO A 3 14.86 -43.24 30.48
C PRO A 3 14.26 -42.81 29.15
N ARG A 4 13.16 -42.06 29.20
CA ARG A 4 12.57 -41.37 28.05
C ARG A 4 13.44 -40.16 27.72
N ILE A 5 14.03 -40.16 26.53
CA ILE A 5 14.73 -39.01 25.94
C ILE A 5 13.65 -38.04 25.46
N ALA A 6 13.64 -36.83 26.02
CA ALA A 6 12.82 -35.72 25.53
C ALA A 6 13.42 -35.21 24.22
N LEU A 7 12.68 -35.38 23.12
CA LEU A 7 12.97 -34.69 21.86
C LEU A 7 12.45 -33.25 21.98
N VAL A 8 13.39 -32.32 22.16
CA VAL A 8 13.15 -30.88 21.95
C VAL A 8 13.15 -30.66 20.43
N PRO A 9 12.08 -30.11 19.82
CA PRO A 9 12.13 -29.77 18.41
C PRO A 9 13.01 -28.53 18.26
N LEU A 10 14.17 -28.73 17.61
CA LEU A 10 15.06 -27.66 17.19
C LEU A 10 14.33 -26.87 16.10
N VAL A 11 13.78 -25.72 16.45
CA VAL A 11 13.28 -24.73 15.49
C VAL A 11 14.50 -24.23 14.72
N LEU A 12 14.71 -24.80 13.53
CA LEU A 12 15.73 -24.35 12.60
C LEU A 12 15.23 -23.05 11.99
N ALA A 13 15.61 -21.92 12.59
CA ALA A 13 15.51 -20.63 11.93
C ALA A 13 16.37 -20.70 10.67
N LEU A 14 15.72 -20.88 9.51
CA LEU A 14 16.35 -20.64 8.21
C LEU A 14 16.64 -19.14 8.13
N VAL A 15 17.80 -18.76 8.66
CA VAL A 15 18.46 -17.51 8.29
C VAL A 15 18.86 -17.70 6.83
N PHE A 16 17.99 -17.28 5.91
CA PHE A 16 18.45 -16.93 4.58
C PHE A 16 19.48 -15.82 4.78
N ALA A 17 20.76 -16.16 4.62
CA ALA A 17 21.79 -15.17 4.37
C ALA A 17 21.53 -14.57 2.98
N ALA A 18 20.49 -13.75 2.87
CA ALA A 18 20.49 -12.69 1.89
C ALA A 18 21.73 -11.85 2.23
N ASN A 19 22.67 -11.74 1.29
CA ASN A 19 23.72 -10.73 1.40
C ASN A 19 23.02 -9.41 1.79
N PRO A 20 23.45 -8.72 2.86
CA PRO A 20 22.80 -7.48 3.26
C PRO A 20 22.95 -6.48 2.11
N ILE A 21 21.87 -6.28 1.36
CA ILE A 21 21.75 -5.20 0.39
C ILE A 21 21.29 -3.99 1.19
N ALA A 22 22.22 -3.35 1.90
CA ALA A 22 22.30 -1.89 2.06
C ALA A 22 23.33 -1.50 3.14
N ALA A 23 24.37 -0.84 2.68
CA ALA A 23 24.87 0.42 3.24
C ALA A 23 25.79 0.97 2.15
N GLY A 24 25.54 2.17 1.65
CA GLY A 24 26.34 2.75 0.57
C GLY A 24 27.83 2.73 0.92
N ASN A 25 28.67 2.50 -0.09
CA ASN A 25 30.11 2.70 0.08
C ASN A 25 30.33 4.17 0.49
N GLY A 26 30.69 4.40 1.76
CA GLY A 26 30.99 5.73 2.28
C GLY A 26 29.81 6.55 2.80
N GLY A 27 28.67 5.94 3.16
CA GLY A 27 27.58 6.62 3.88
C GLY A 27 26.47 7.24 3.02
N TRP A 28 26.47 7.00 1.71
CA TRP A 28 25.38 7.42 0.82
C TRP A 28 24.15 6.51 0.98
N THR A 29 22.96 7.08 0.87
CA THR A 29 21.69 6.34 0.91
C THR A 29 20.85 6.71 -0.30
N VAL A 30 20.21 5.72 -0.94
CA VAL A 30 19.16 5.96 -1.94
C VAL A 30 17.87 5.36 -1.43
N ALA A 31 16.79 6.14 -1.43
CA ALA A 31 15.46 5.69 -1.12
C ALA A 31 14.61 5.78 -2.40
N GLY A 32 13.94 4.70 -2.77
CA GLY A 32 13.03 4.68 -3.90
C GLY A 32 11.67 4.09 -3.55
N TRP A 33 10.69 4.33 -4.42
CA TRP A 33 9.31 3.91 -4.22
C TRP A 33 8.53 3.90 -5.53
N ASN A 34 7.43 3.14 -5.56
CA ASN A 34 6.38 3.32 -6.57
C ASN A 34 5.45 4.47 -6.14
N ASN A 35 4.93 5.27 -7.07
CA ASN A 35 4.13 6.46 -6.74
C ASN A 35 2.69 6.22 -6.22
N LEU A 36 2.16 4.99 -6.30
CA LEU A 36 0.76 4.68 -5.95
C LEU A 36 0.61 3.51 -4.97
N GLY A 37 1.52 2.56 -5.05
CA GLY A 37 1.47 1.25 -4.38
C GLY A 37 0.86 0.14 -5.24
N MET A 38 0.23 0.48 -6.37
CA MET A 38 -0.24 -0.45 -7.40
C MET A 38 -0.63 0.31 -8.66
N HIS A 39 -0.07 -0.06 -9.81
CA HIS A 39 -0.61 0.33 -11.11
C HIS A 39 -1.52 -0.77 -11.67
N CYS A 40 -2.35 -0.39 -12.64
CA CYS A 40 -3.24 -1.32 -13.32
C CYS A 40 -2.96 -1.25 -14.82
N MET A 41 -3.22 -2.34 -15.53
CA MET A 41 -3.23 -2.37 -17.00
C MET A 41 -4.42 -3.17 -17.50
N ASP A 42 -4.82 -2.96 -18.75
CA ASP A 42 -5.79 -3.83 -19.41
C ASP A 42 -5.16 -5.20 -19.71
N SER A 43 -5.90 -6.28 -19.48
CA SER A 43 -5.49 -7.64 -19.86
C SER A 43 -5.48 -7.88 -21.39
N ASP A 44 -6.24 -7.09 -22.16
CA ASP A 44 -6.35 -7.16 -23.62
C ASP A 44 -6.58 -5.77 -24.23
N TYR A 45 -5.88 -5.49 -25.33
CA TYR A 45 -5.92 -4.20 -26.04
C TYR A 45 -6.62 -4.26 -27.40
N SER A 46 -7.24 -5.40 -27.76
CA SER A 46 -7.78 -5.65 -29.10
C SER A 46 -9.19 -5.09 -29.32
N VAL A 47 -9.88 -4.68 -28.25
CA VAL A 47 -11.26 -4.15 -28.30
C VAL A 47 -11.32 -2.73 -27.79
N LEU A 48 -10.97 -2.53 -26.51
CA LEU A 48 -10.95 -1.22 -25.86
C LEU A 48 -9.80 -1.16 -24.87
N SER A 49 -9.35 0.05 -24.54
CA SER A 49 -8.35 0.29 -23.51
C SER A 49 -8.75 1.44 -22.58
N ILE A 50 -8.52 1.22 -21.29
CA ILE A 50 -8.63 2.21 -20.22
C ILE A 50 -7.22 2.61 -19.77
N LEU A 51 -6.32 1.65 -19.56
CA LEU A 51 -4.97 1.88 -19.04
C LEU A 51 -3.92 1.02 -19.79
N PRO A 52 -2.83 1.64 -20.30
CA PRO A 52 -1.70 0.93 -20.87
C PRO A 52 -0.91 0.18 -19.77
N PRO A 53 0.01 -0.73 -20.13
CA PRO A 53 1.03 -1.18 -19.21
C PRO A 53 1.81 0.05 -18.73
N TYR A 54 1.86 0.25 -17.42
CA TYR A 54 2.39 1.48 -16.84
C TYR A 54 2.88 1.23 -15.41
N ASN A 55 3.96 1.90 -15.05
CA ASN A 55 4.44 2.01 -13.69
C ASN A 55 5.33 3.25 -13.57
N THR A 56 5.48 3.75 -12.35
CA THR A 56 6.39 4.86 -12.06
C THR A 56 7.21 4.54 -10.84
N ILE A 57 8.54 4.63 -11.00
CA ILE A 57 9.50 4.49 -9.90
C ILE A 57 10.15 5.85 -9.67
N HIS A 58 10.14 6.29 -8.41
CA HIS A 58 10.85 7.48 -7.95
C HIS A 58 12.04 7.11 -7.07
N ALA A 59 13.01 8.02 -6.98
CA ALA A 59 14.10 7.93 -6.02
C ALA A 59 14.62 9.29 -5.56
N GLN A 60 15.13 9.33 -4.33
CA GLN A 60 15.95 10.40 -3.79
C GLN A 60 17.26 9.82 -3.26
N LEU A 61 18.34 10.57 -3.45
CA LEU A 61 19.70 10.21 -3.03
C LEU A 61 20.14 11.21 -1.95
N MET A 62 20.67 10.67 -0.87
CA MET A 62 21.26 11.41 0.23
C MET A 62 22.76 11.19 0.24
N ASP A 63 23.52 12.26 0.42
CA ASP A 63 24.96 12.20 0.66
C ASP A 63 25.27 11.70 2.09
N PRO A 64 26.55 11.45 2.43
CA PRO A 64 26.92 10.98 3.78
C PRO A 64 26.59 11.95 4.92
N SER A 65 26.31 13.22 4.60
CA SER A 65 25.86 14.21 5.57
C SER A 65 24.35 14.18 5.78
N GLY A 66 23.62 13.38 4.98
CA GLY A 66 22.16 13.30 4.98
C GLY A 66 21.48 14.39 4.14
N HIS A 67 22.21 15.08 3.26
CA HIS A 67 21.62 16.08 2.38
C HIS A 67 21.16 15.47 1.06
N LEU A 68 20.02 15.94 0.55
CA LEU A 68 19.54 15.56 -0.77
C LEU A 68 20.49 16.02 -1.87
N VAL A 69 20.77 15.09 -2.78
CA VAL A 69 21.69 15.30 -3.90
C VAL A 69 20.88 15.68 -5.13
N THR A 70 21.40 16.65 -5.89
CA THR A 70 20.84 17.04 -7.19
C THR A 70 21.81 16.66 -8.32
N PRO A 71 21.36 16.57 -9.59
CA PRO A 71 22.18 16.11 -10.71
C PRO A 71 23.42 16.95 -11.01
N GLY A 72 23.48 18.20 -10.54
CA GLY A 72 24.64 19.09 -10.69
C GLY A 72 25.94 18.53 -10.10
N SER A 73 25.86 17.42 -9.35
CA SER A 73 26.95 16.64 -8.77
C SER A 73 27.57 15.58 -9.71
N GLY A 74 27.05 15.41 -10.93
CA GLY A 74 27.53 14.38 -11.88
C GLY A 74 27.07 12.96 -11.54
N VAL A 75 26.05 12.80 -10.70
CA VAL A 75 25.45 11.50 -10.35
C VAL A 75 24.55 10.99 -11.48
N VAL A 76 24.63 9.69 -11.73
CA VAL A 76 23.75 8.93 -12.63
C VAL A 76 22.93 7.95 -11.79
N VAL A 77 21.61 7.95 -11.96
CA VAL A 77 20.71 6.98 -11.33
C VAL A 77 20.10 6.09 -12.40
N THR A 78 20.14 4.78 -12.15
CA THR A 78 19.61 3.75 -13.06
C THR A 78 18.73 2.77 -12.31
N TYR A 79 17.88 2.05 -13.03
CA TYR A 79 17.15 0.90 -12.52
C TYR A 79 17.39 -0.34 -13.39
N ARG A 80 17.25 -1.52 -12.78
CA ARG A 80 17.21 -2.82 -13.48
C ARG A 80 16.33 -3.79 -12.72
N ALA A 81 15.83 -4.83 -13.37
CA ALA A 81 15.03 -5.85 -12.70
C ALA A 81 15.94 -6.72 -11.82
N VAL A 82 15.41 -7.18 -10.69
CA VAL A 82 16.07 -8.16 -9.81
C VAL A 82 15.06 -9.21 -9.39
N ALA A 83 15.56 -10.41 -9.09
CA ALA A 83 14.71 -11.45 -8.53
C ALA A 83 14.23 -11.03 -7.15
N ASP A 84 12.94 -11.25 -6.89
CA ASP A 84 12.38 -11.11 -5.56
C ASP A 84 12.86 -12.24 -4.63
N PRO A 85 12.53 -12.23 -3.32
CA PRO A 85 12.92 -13.29 -2.39
C PRO A 85 12.39 -14.68 -2.77
N ALA A 86 11.35 -14.78 -3.59
CA ALA A 86 10.83 -16.05 -4.12
C ALA A 86 11.56 -16.50 -5.40
N GLY A 87 12.46 -15.67 -5.94
CA GLY A 87 13.24 -15.95 -7.14
C GLY A 87 12.57 -15.49 -8.45
N SER A 88 11.41 -14.85 -8.39
CA SER A 88 10.69 -14.37 -9.57
C SER A 88 11.27 -13.04 -10.05
N ILE A 89 11.50 -12.90 -11.36
CA ILE A 89 12.08 -11.71 -11.99
C ILE A 89 11.33 -11.34 -13.27
N ASN A 90 11.15 -10.04 -13.48
CA ASN A 90 10.47 -9.50 -14.65
C ASN A 90 11.39 -8.51 -15.40
N THR A 91 12.18 -9.02 -16.35
CA THR A 91 13.15 -8.21 -17.10
C THR A 91 12.55 -7.59 -18.36
N THR A 92 11.53 -8.21 -18.95
CA THR A 92 10.88 -7.80 -20.21
C THR A 92 9.37 -7.93 -20.09
N SER A 93 8.61 -7.07 -20.75
CA SER A 93 7.16 -7.19 -20.87
C SER A 93 6.70 -7.71 -22.24
N ILE A 94 7.61 -7.81 -23.19
CA ILE A 94 7.31 -8.31 -24.54
C ILE A 94 6.92 -9.79 -24.48
N GLY A 95 5.89 -10.15 -25.26
CA GLY A 95 5.33 -11.51 -25.29
C GLY A 95 4.30 -11.78 -24.20
N LYS A 96 4.15 -10.90 -23.21
CA LYS A 96 3.22 -11.04 -22.08
C LYS A 96 1.91 -10.28 -22.26
N SER A 97 1.80 -9.45 -23.31
CA SER A 97 0.61 -8.66 -23.65
C SER A 97 0.58 -8.34 -25.15
N ASN A 98 -0.63 -8.09 -25.69
CA ASN A 98 -0.81 -7.58 -27.06
C ASN A 98 -0.75 -6.05 -27.15
N PHE A 99 -0.38 -5.34 -26.07
CA PHE A 99 -0.28 -3.87 -26.04
C PHE A 99 0.52 -3.29 -27.22
N TRP A 100 1.75 -3.76 -27.46
CA TRP A 100 2.62 -3.22 -28.53
C TRP A 100 2.04 -3.39 -29.94
N VAL A 101 1.16 -4.38 -30.15
CA VAL A 101 0.45 -4.58 -31.43
C VAL A 101 -0.58 -3.48 -31.66
N HIS A 102 -1.26 -3.03 -30.60
CA HIS A 102 -2.38 -2.10 -30.67
C HIS A 102 -2.03 -0.66 -30.29
N ALA A 103 -0.88 -0.43 -29.64
CA ALA A 103 -0.47 0.86 -29.10
C ALA A 103 -0.46 1.97 -30.16
N GLN A 104 0.00 1.67 -31.37
CA GLN A 104 0.00 2.66 -32.46
C GLN A 104 -1.41 3.16 -32.78
N SER A 105 -2.37 2.23 -32.88
CA SER A 105 -3.76 2.55 -33.21
C SER A 105 -4.47 3.25 -32.05
N LEU A 106 -4.29 2.76 -30.83
CA LEU A 106 -4.92 3.29 -29.62
C LEU A 106 -4.47 4.71 -29.27
N PHE A 107 -3.16 4.97 -29.37
CA PHE A 107 -2.55 6.23 -28.92
C PHE A 107 -2.15 7.15 -30.07
N GLY A 108 -2.54 6.84 -31.32
CA GLY A 108 -2.28 7.68 -32.49
C GLY A 108 -0.79 7.90 -32.78
N LEU A 109 0.04 6.90 -32.51
CA LEU A 109 1.50 7.03 -32.66
C LEU A 109 1.90 7.06 -34.14
N LEU A 110 2.92 7.85 -34.47
CA LEU A 110 3.43 7.96 -35.84
C LEU A 110 4.09 6.67 -36.34
N ALA A 111 4.59 5.84 -35.42
CA ALA A 111 5.18 4.54 -35.69
C ALA A 111 4.87 3.57 -34.53
N PRO A 112 4.97 2.24 -34.75
CA PRO A 112 4.90 1.26 -33.66
C PRO A 112 5.95 1.55 -32.58
N LEU A 113 5.59 1.30 -31.31
CA LEU A 113 6.54 1.40 -30.21
C LEU A 113 7.63 0.33 -30.37
N PRO A 114 8.90 0.67 -30.10
CA PRO A 114 9.94 -0.34 -29.96
C PRO A 114 9.59 -1.34 -28.86
N ALA A 115 10.19 -2.54 -28.97
CA ALA A 115 10.07 -3.57 -27.96
C ALA A 115 10.41 -3.00 -26.56
N ASP A 116 9.65 -3.40 -25.55
CA ASP A 116 9.87 -3.04 -24.15
C ASP A 116 9.81 -1.53 -23.84
N THR A 117 9.37 -0.70 -24.79
CA THR A 117 9.28 0.76 -24.63
C THR A 117 7.85 1.18 -24.30
N GLY A 118 7.67 1.99 -23.26
CA GLY A 118 6.40 2.56 -22.84
C GLY A 118 6.07 3.84 -23.60
N LEU A 119 4.86 4.38 -23.38
CA LEU A 119 4.37 5.58 -24.08
C LEU A 119 5.19 6.84 -23.82
N THR A 120 5.91 6.89 -22.70
CA THR A 120 6.80 8.00 -22.31
C THR A 120 8.23 7.84 -22.83
N GLY A 121 8.54 6.71 -23.51
CA GLY A 121 9.89 6.35 -23.94
C GLY A 121 10.73 5.64 -22.87
N VAL A 122 10.22 5.49 -21.64
CA VAL A 122 10.84 4.68 -20.59
C VAL A 122 10.77 3.20 -20.99
N MET A 123 11.85 2.45 -20.73
CA MET A 123 12.00 1.07 -21.23
C MET A 123 12.10 0.06 -20.09
N MET A 124 11.56 -1.14 -20.29
CA MET A 124 11.98 -2.28 -19.49
C MET A 124 13.48 -2.57 -19.73
N PRO A 125 14.21 -3.15 -18.76
CA PRO A 125 15.61 -3.54 -18.93
C PRO A 125 15.88 -4.49 -20.11
N GLY A 126 14.85 -5.24 -20.53
CA GLY A 126 14.87 -6.21 -21.61
C GLY A 126 15.58 -7.51 -21.22
N ALA A 127 15.65 -8.46 -22.15
CA ALA A 127 16.22 -9.79 -21.90
C ALA A 127 17.69 -9.80 -21.44
N LEU A 128 18.46 -8.76 -21.73
CA LEU A 128 19.84 -8.58 -21.25
C LEU A 128 19.91 -7.94 -19.85
N ASN A 129 18.77 -7.53 -19.30
CA ASN A 129 18.61 -6.80 -18.05
C ASN A 129 19.53 -5.57 -17.96
N THR A 130 19.64 -4.83 -19.06
CA THR A 130 20.51 -3.66 -19.17
C THR A 130 19.99 -2.55 -18.25
N PRO A 131 20.83 -1.98 -17.36
CA PRO A 131 20.42 -0.85 -16.53
C PRO A 131 19.89 0.31 -17.36
N GLN A 132 18.69 0.79 -17.02
CA GLN A 132 18.02 1.88 -17.70
C GLN A 132 18.17 3.18 -16.89
N PRO A 133 18.38 4.33 -17.56
CA PRO A 133 18.55 5.61 -16.87
C PRO A 133 17.23 6.10 -16.27
N MET A 134 17.32 6.78 -15.12
CA MET A 134 16.24 7.59 -14.58
C MET A 134 16.48 9.06 -14.89
N SER A 135 15.42 9.79 -15.24
CA SER A 135 15.46 11.24 -15.46
C SER A 135 15.34 11.98 -14.13
N TYR A 136 15.95 13.16 -14.00
CA TYR A 136 15.73 13.99 -12.80
C TYR A 136 14.65 15.04 -13.05
N ASP A 137 13.64 15.06 -12.19
CA ASP A 137 12.60 16.07 -12.17
C ASP A 137 12.96 17.12 -11.11
N SER A 138 13.37 18.31 -11.58
CA SER A 138 13.75 19.41 -10.70
C SER A 138 12.57 20.09 -10.03
N ALA A 139 11.34 19.95 -10.54
CA ALA A 139 10.17 20.53 -9.90
C ALA A 139 9.82 19.77 -8.62
N ASN A 140 10.02 18.45 -8.63
CA ASN A 140 9.75 17.59 -7.48
C ASN A 140 10.98 17.20 -6.67
N GLY A 141 12.20 17.33 -7.21
CA GLY A 141 13.44 17.02 -6.50
C GLY A 141 13.70 15.52 -6.38
N TRP A 142 13.43 14.75 -7.44
CA TRP A 142 13.63 13.30 -7.48
C TRP A 142 14.15 12.81 -8.82
N TRP A 143 14.67 11.59 -8.85
CA TRP A 143 14.82 10.80 -10.06
C TRP A 143 13.55 10.01 -10.34
N VAL A 144 13.18 9.87 -11.61
CA VAL A 144 11.94 9.24 -12.04
C VAL A 144 12.14 8.38 -13.28
N ALA A 145 11.49 7.22 -13.27
CA ALA A 145 11.21 6.38 -14.43
C ALA A 145 9.68 6.27 -14.55
N GLU A 146 9.07 7.23 -15.23
CA GLU A 146 7.61 7.34 -15.37
C GLU A 146 7.14 6.70 -16.68
N GLY A 147 6.16 5.80 -16.59
CA GLY A 147 5.62 5.08 -17.74
C GLY A 147 6.41 3.84 -18.15
N LEU A 148 7.03 3.17 -17.17
CA LEU A 148 7.62 1.85 -17.34
C LEU A 148 6.52 0.85 -17.79
N PRO A 149 6.62 0.20 -18.96
CA PRO A 149 5.55 -0.62 -19.51
C PRO A 149 5.52 -2.02 -18.89
N LEU A 150 5.30 -2.08 -17.58
CA LEU A 150 5.40 -3.28 -16.77
C LEU A 150 4.12 -4.12 -16.87
N THR A 151 4.28 -5.44 -16.83
CA THR A 151 3.17 -6.42 -16.86
C THR A 151 3.21 -7.28 -15.59
N PRO A 152 2.07 -7.85 -15.13
CA PRO A 152 2.00 -8.62 -13.88
C PRO A 152 2.49 -10.07 -14.01
N TYR A 153 3.38 -10.33 -14.97
CA TYR A 153 3.90 -11.67 -15.27
C TYR A 153 5.42 -11.64 -15.33
N ASP A 154 6.05 -12.61 -14.69
CA ASP A 154 7.51 -12.76 -14.70
C ASP A 154 8.02 -13.32 -16.04
N ASP A 155 9.33 -13.45 -16.18
CA ASP A 155 9.95 -13.93 -17.44
C ASP A 155 9.59 -15.38 -17.77
N GLY A 156 9.17 -16.16 -16.78
CA GLY A 156 8.61 -17.51 -16.93
C GLY A 156 7.11 -17.54 -17.25
N HIS A 157 6.47 -16.38 -17.41
CA HIS A 157 5.02 -16.20 -17.56
C HIS A 157 4.21 -16.61 -16.34
N ALA A 158 4.84 -16.76 -15.17
CA ALA A 158 4.13 -16.94 -13.92
C ALA A 158 3.63 -15.57 -13.39
N PRO A 159 2.50 -15.51 -12.68
CA PRO A 159 2.04 -14.27 -12.06
C PRO A 159 3.09 -13.69 -11.11
N ASN A 160 3.45 -12.43 -11.33
CA ASN A 160 4.28 -11.63 -10.44
C ASN A 160 3.77 -10.19 -10.46
N THR A 161 2.85 -9.89 -9.54
CA THR A 161 2.21 -8.58 -9.40
C THR A 161 3.02 -7.61 -8.54
N TYR A 162 4.16 -8.08 -8.00
CA TYR A 162 5.07 -7.32 -7.13
C TYR A 162 6.52 -7.43 -7.59
N PRO A 163 6.82 -7.17 -8.87
CA PRO A 163 8.18 -7.28 -9.39
C PRO A 163 9.10 -6.26 -8.71
N VAL A 164 10.36 -6.64 -8.55
CA VAL A 164 11.36 -5.86 -7.82
C VAL A 164 12.40 -5.28 -8.79
N PHE A 165 12.73 -4.01 -8.60
CA PHE A 165 13.75 -3.29 -9.34
C PHE A 165 14.83 -2.80 -8.40
N ARG A 166 16.09 -2.96 -8.81
CA ARG A 166 17.23 -2.34 -8.13
C ARG A 166 17.49 -0.97 -8.71
N ILE A 167 17.41 0.05 -7.86
CA ILE A 167 17.90 1.38 -8.15
C ILE A 167 19.38 1.45 -7.78
N THR A 168 20.20 2.01 -8.68
CA THR A 168 21.64 2.21 -8.47
C THR A 168 21.99 3.66 -8.74
N ALA A 169 22.52 4.34 -7.73
CA ALA A 169 23.13 5.66 -7.86
C ALA A 169 24.65 5.51 -8.00
N SER A 170 25.23 6.13 -9.02
CA SER A 170 26.66 6.08 -9.33
C SER A 170 27.21 7.48 -9.55
N SER A 171 28.48 7.70 -9.23
CA SER A 171 29.20 8.91 -9.59
C SER A 171 29.40 9.00 -11.10
N GLY A 172 29.77 10.18 -11.61
CA GLY A 172 30.04 10.38 -13.05
C GLY A 172 31.22 9.55 -13.57
N GLY A 173 32.10 9.09 -12.68
CA GLY A 173 33.17 8.14 -12.99
C GLY A 173 32.75 6.67 -12.95
N GLY A 174 31.47 6.37 -12.69
CA GLY A 174 30.90 5.02 -12.67
C GLY A 174 31.01 4.28 -11.33
N ALA A 175 31.51 4.91 -10.27
CA ALA A 175 31.57 4.29 -8.95
C ALA A 175 30.18 4.26 -8.32
N VAL A 176 29.72 3.06 -7.90
CA VAL A 176 28.44 2.92 -7.20
C VAL A 176 28.51 3.59 -5.83
N LEU A 177 27.60 4.53 -5.59
CA LEU A 177 27.46 5.26 -4.34
C LEU A 177 26.50 4.52 -3.39
N ALA A 178 25.31 4.19 -3.90
CA ALA A 178 24.26 3.50 -3.13
C ALA A 178 23.34 2.68 -4.04
N THR A 179 22.70 1.66 -3.48
CA THR A 179 21.68 0.85 -4.14
C THR A 179 20.51 0.57 -3.20
N THR A 180 19.32 0.45 -3.74
CA THR A 180 18.13 -0.03 -3.01
C THR A 180 17.26 -0.87 -3.92
N ASP A 181 16.51 -1.81 -3.36
CA ASP A 181 15.53 -2.63 -4.07
C ASP A 181 14.13 -2.14 -3.75
N VAL A 182 13.37 -1.83 -4.80
CA VAL A 182 12.02 -1.28 -4.71
C VAL A 182 11.05 -2.15 -5.50
N VAL A 183 9.85 -2.28 -4.97
CA VAL A 183 8.78 -2.97 -5.69
C VAL A 183 8.08 -2.01 -6.65
N ALA A 184 7.70 -2.51 -7.82
CA ALA A 184 6.92 -1.81 -8.82
C ALA A 184 5.61 -2.59 -9.10
N PRO A 185 4.61 -2.53 -8.20
CA PRO A 185 3.46 -3.41 -8.28
C PRO A 185 2.57 -3.04 -9.48
N VAL A 186 2.08 -4.06 -10.18
CA VAL A 186 1.19 -3.94 -11.32
C VAL A 186 0.18 -5.08 -11.33
N SER A 187 -1.02 -4.83 -11.83
CA SER A 187 -2.11 -5.81 -11.89
C SER A 187 -2.92 -5.66 -13.18
N ASP A 188 -3.45 -6.77 -13.67
CA ASP A 188 -4.41 -6.86 -14.77
C ASP A 188 -5.76 -7.46 -14.31
N GLU A 189 -6.03 -7.45 -13.00
CA GLU A 189 -7.28 -7.98 -12.40
C GLU A 189 -8.53 -7.22 -12.82
N MET A 190 -8.39 -5.98 -13.31
CA MET A 190 -9.52 -5.17 -13.72
C MET A 190 -10.36 -5.90 -14.77
N THR A 191 -11.62 -6.18 -14.45
CA THR A 191 -12.50 -6.94 -15.32
C THR A 191 -13.94 -6.44 -15.24
N CYS A 192 -14.75 -6.69 -16.27
CA CYS A 192 -16.19 -6.41 -16.21
C CYS A 192 -17.03 -7.67 -16.45
N LYS A 193 -16.38 -8.84 -16.45
CA LYS A 193 -16.96 -10.12 -16.87
C LYS A 193 -18.19 -10.53 -16.07
N ALA A 194 -18.20 -10.26 -14.76
CA ALA A 194 -19.31 -10.65 -13.87
C ALA A 194 -20.67 -10.17 -14.40
N CYS A 195 -20.71 -9.00 -15.05
CA CYS A 195 -21.94 -8.44 -15.61
C CYS A 195 -21.96 -8.44 -17.15
N HIS A 196 -20.84 -8.15 -17.81
CA HIS A 196 -20.80 -7.93 -19.26
C HIS A 196 -20.45 -9.17 -20.09
N ALA A 197 -20.03 -10.28 -19.49
CA ALA A 197 -19.80 -11.51 -20.24
C ALA A 197 -21.12 -12.05 -20.82
N SER A 198 -21.04 -12.70 -21.98
CA SER A 198 -22.18 -13.34 -22.61
C SER A 198 -22.73 -14.44 -21.72
N GLY A 199 -24.03 -14.38 -21.43
CA GLY A 199 -24.69 -15.29 -20.49
C GLY A 199 -24.73 -14.80 -19.05
N SER A 200 -24.11 -13.65 -18.74
CA SER A 200 -24.31 -12.97 -17.46
C SER A 200 -25.76 -12.45 -17.28
N GLY A 201 -26.06 -11.85 -16.13
CA GLY A 201 -27.39 -11.36 -15.77
C GLY A 201 -28.00 -10.38 -16.79
N PRO A 202 -29.33 -10.21 -16.81
CA PRO A 202 -30.02 -9.41 -17.82
C PRO A 202 -29.70 -7.91 -17.75
N ASP A 203 -29.24 -7.39 -16.62
CA ASP A 203 -29.09 -5.94 -16.38
C ASP A 203 -28.03 -5.27 -17.25
N ALA A 204 -27.02 -6.03 -17.70
CA ALA A 204 -25.96 -5.57 -18.58
C ALA A 204 -26.08 -6.10 -20.01
N ARG A 205 -27.18 -6.82 -20.33
CA ARG A 205 -27.40 -7.42 -21.64
C ARG A 205 -27.80 -6.35 -22.66
N PRO A 206 -27.07 -6.20 -23.78
CA PRO A 206 -27.52 -5.37 -24.89
C PRO A 206 -28.88 -5.83 -25.42
N ALA A 207 -29.74 -4.89 -25.81
CA ALA A 207 -31.08 -5.16 -26.35
C ALA A 207 -31.03 -6.07 -27.57
N ALA A 208 -30.00 -5.90 -28.41
CA ALA A 208 -29.77 -6.73 -29.58
C ALA A 208 -29.11 -8.11 -29.26
N GLY A 209 -28.95 -8.44 -27.98
CA GLY A 209 -28.41 -9.70 -27.48
C GLY A 209 -26.91 -9.67 -27.21
N TRP A 210 -26.44 -10.73 -26.54
CA TRP A 210 -25.02 -10.99 -26.30
C TRP A 210 -24.24 -11.21 -27.60
N VAL A 211 -22.98 -10.77 -27.65
CA VAL A 211 -22.08 -10.95 -28.80
C VAL A 211 -21.61 -12.40 -28.92
N ASN A 212 -21.31 -13.07 -27.81
CA ASN A 212 -20.78 -14.45 -27.74
C ASN A 212 -19.46 -14.64 -28.51
N ASP A 213 -18.47 -13.77 -28.27
CA ASP A 213 -17.12 -13.94 -28.83
C ASP A 213 -16.43 -15.15 -28.15
N PRO A 214 -15.75 -16.04 -28.91
CA PRO A 214 -15.07 -17.20 -28.33
C PRO A 214 -13.90 -16.83 -27.41
N ASN A 215 -13.34 -15.63 -27.53
CA ASN A 215 -12.34 -15.12 -26.60
C ASN A 215 -13.04 -14.36 -25.46
N ALA A 216 -12.94 -14.91 -24.25
CA ALA A 216 -13.56 -14.35 -23.05
C ALA A 216 -13.09 -12.91 -22.74
N GLU A 217 -11.86 -12.52 -23.07
CA GLU A 217 -11.39 -11.14 -22.89
C GLU A 217 -12.07 -10.18 -23.86
N ARG A 218 -12.33 -10.63 -25.09
CA ARG A 218 -12.98 -9.81 -26.11
C ARG A 218 -14.49 -9.71 -25.87
N ASP A 219 -15.10 -10.81 -25.46
CA ASP A 219 -16.55 -10.95 -25.33
C ASP A 219 -17.18 -9.87 -24.44
N TYR A 220 -16.74 -9.76 -23.18
CA TYR A 220 -17.34 -8.78 -22.27
C TYR A 220 -17.05 -7.33 -22.69
N ARG A 221 -15.89 -7.08 -23.31
CA ARG A 221 -15.53 -5.74 -23.81
C ARG A 221 -16.41 -5.36 -25.00
N LEU A 222 -16.68 -6.29 -25.91
CA LEU A 222 -17.58 -6.09 -27.05
C LEU A 222 -19.02 -5.86 -26.60
N ASN A 223 -19.49 -6.64 -25.62
CA ASN A 223 -20.81 -6.43 -25.01
C ASN A 223 -20.91 -5.06 -24.32
N ALA A 224 -19.85 -4.62 -23.61
CA ALA A 224 -19.83 -3.32 -22.96
C ALA A 224 -19.92 -2.17 -23.96
N ILE A 225 -19.14 -2.18 -25.06
CA ILE A 225 -19.22 -1.12 -26.08
C ILE A 225 -20.49 -1.19 -26.92
N ARG A 226 -21.09 -2.38 -27.09
CA ARG A 226 -22.40 -2.52 -27.72
C ARG A 226 -23.50 -1.88 -26.87
N LEU A 227 -23.50 -2.14 -25.56
CA LEU A 227 -24.43 -1.49 -24.64
C LEU A 227 -24.18 0.02 -24.58
N HIS A 228 -22.92 0.45 -24.67
CA HIS A 228 -22.58 1.87 -24.78
C HIS A 228 -23.22 2.49 -26.04
N ASP A 229 -23.06 1.88 -27.21
CA ASP A 229 -23.68 2.34 -28.45
C ASP A 229 -25.20 2.44 -28.32
N GLU A 230 -25.86 1.44 -27.71
CA GLU A 230 -27.32 1.46 -27.48
C GLU A 230 -27.75 2.64 -26.60
N ARG A 231 -26.98 2.98 -25.57
CA ARG A 231 -27.26 4.11 -24.68
C ARG A 231 -26.96 5.47 -25.31
N ARG A 232 -26.11 5.52 -26.34
CA ARG A 232 -25.71 6.76 -27.04
C ARG A 232 -26.35 6.92 -28.40
N GLY A 233 -26.95 5.89 -28.98
CA GLY A 233 -27.45 5.90 -30.35
C GLY A 233 -28.57 6.91 -30.64
N THR A 234 -29.21 7.47 -29.60
CA THR A 234 -30.20 8.55 -29.73
C THR A 234 -29.59 9.96 -29.63
N ASP A 235 -28.31 10.07 -29.27
CA ASP A 235 -27.59 11.34 -29.23
C ASP A 235 -27.24 11.77 -30.66
N PRO A 236 -27.78 12.90 -31.16
CA PRO A 236 -27.57 13.33 -32.54
C PRO A 236 -26.11 13.66 -32.85
N ASP A 237 -25.30 13.97 -31.85
CA ASP A 237 -23.90 14.36 -32.03
C ASP A 237 -22.95 13.16 -32.01
N TYR A 238 -23.41 11.99 -31.59
CA TYR A 238 -22.56 10.82 -31.36
C TYR A 238 -21.82 10.35 -32.61
N ALA A 239 -22.51 10.23 -33.74
CA ALA A 239 -21.88 9.83 -35.00
C ALA A 239 -20.79 10.85 -35.44
N GLY A 240 -21.03 12.15 -35.22
CA GLY A 240 -20.05 13.19 -35.49
C GLY A 240 -18.80 13.08 -34.61
N MET A 241 -19.00 12.81 -33.31
CA MET A 241 -17.91 12.57 -32.36
C MET A 241 -17.06 11.34 -32.76
N LEU A 242 -17.69 10.26 -33.21
CA LEU A 242 -16.97 9.06 -33.67
C LEU A 242 -16.08 9.36 -34.88
N VAL A 243 -16.63 10.05 -35.88
CA VAL A 243 -15.89 10.42 -37.10
C VAL A 243 -14.70 11.32 -36.80
N GLN A 244 -14.80 12.23 -35.82
CA GLN A 244 -13.71 13.12 -35.39
C GLN A 244 -12.42 12.34 -35.04
N PHE A 245 -12.55 11.13 -34.49
CA PHE A 245 -11.42 10.29 -34.09
C PHE A 245 -11.21 9.09 -35.02
N GLY A 246 -11.84 9.12 -36.19
CA GLY A 246 -11.77 8.06 -37.19
C GLY A 246 -12.33 6.72 -36.70
N TYR A 247 -13.38 6.77 -35.88
CA TYR A 247 -14.18 5.61 -35.53
C TYR A 247 -15.39 5.48 -36.48
N ASN A 248 -16.01 4.31 -36.50
CA ASN A 248 -17.15 4.02 -37.35
C ASN A 248 -18.36 4.87 -36.93
N PRO A 249 -18.99 5.63 -37.84
CA PRO A 249 -20.16 6.44 -37.49
C PRO A 249 -21.37 5.62 -37.00
N ALA A 250 -21.39 4.30 -37.24
CA ALA A 250 -22.45 3.42 -36.75
C ALA A 250 -22.27 3.00 -35.27
N GLY A 251 -21.12 3.28 -34.64
CA GLY A 251 -20.86 2.97 -33.23
C GLY A 251 -19.45 2.43 -32.94
N LEU A 252 -19.12 2.30 -31.66
CA LEU A 252 -17.87 1.69 -31.19
C LEU A 252 -17.83 0.18 -31.47
N TYR A 253 -18.96 -0.53 -31.34
CA TYR A 253 -19.01 -1.96 -31.64
C TYR A 253 -18.69 -2.24 -33.13
N PRO A 254 -19.30 -1.55 -34.13
CA PRO A 254 -18.87 -1.64 -35.53
C PRO A 254 -17.41 -1.25 -35.76
N THR A 255 -16.88 -0.25 -35.03
CA THR A 255 -15.47 0.15 -35.14
C THR A 255 -14.52 -1.02 -34.86
N VAL A 256 -14.82 -1.84 -33.84
CA VAL A 256 -14.00 -3.00 -33.52
C VAL A 256 -14.34 -4.20 -34.42
N SER A 257 -15.63 -4.50 -34.59
CA SER A 257 -16.08 -5.74 -35.24
C SER A 257 -16.03 -5.71 -36.76
N VAL A 258 -16.11 -4.54 -37.38
CA VAL A 258 -16.06 -4.35 -38.84
C VAL A 258 -14.71 -3.77 -39.27
N ASP A 259 -14.28 -2.68 -38.61
CA ASP A 259 -13.08 -1.96 -39.04
C ASP A 259 -11.79 -2.49 -38.38
N GLY A 260 -11.91 -3.37 -37.37
CA GLY A 260 -10.76 -3.95 -36.66
C GLY A 260 -9.96 -2.94 -35.85
N LYS A 261 -10.54 -1.78 -35.52
CA LYS A 261 -9.87 -0.69 -34.81
C LYS A 261 -10.24 -0.69 -33.33
N PRO A 262 -9.28 -0.82 -32.40
CA PRO A 262 -9.55 -0.79 -30.96
C PRO A 262 -9.87 0.65 -30.49
N ILE A 263 -10.56 0.75 -29.36
CA ILE A 263 -11.07 2.01 -28.81
C ILE A 263 -10.26 2.45 -27.59
N LEU A 264 -9.70 3.67 -27.62
CA LEU A 264 -9.19 4.30 -26.40
C LEU A 264 -10.31 5.10 -25.74
N CYS A 265 -10.76 4.70 -24.54
CA CYS A 265 -11.87 5.38 -23.84
C CYS A 265 -11.55 6.84 -23.53
N ALA A 266 -10.27 7.10 -23.20
CA ALA A 266 -9.76 8.43 -22.85
C ALA A 266 -9.76 9.42 -24.03
N THR A 267 -10.00 8.96 -25.27
CA THR A 267 -10.16 9.84 -26.44
C THR A 267 -11.38 10.73 -26.30
N CYS A 268 -12.51 10.19 -25.86
CA CYS A 268 -13.76 10.93 -25.70
C CYS A 268 -13.96 11.42 -24.26
N HIS A 269 -13.57 10.61 -23.28
CA HIS A 269 -13.72 10.89 -21.87
C HIS A 269 -12.41 11.45 -21.29
N ALA A 270 -12.45 12.63 -20.67
CA ALA A 270 -11.27 13.20 -20.01
C ALA A 270 -10.71 12.26 -18.94
N SER A 271 -9.39 12.17 -18.83
CA SER A 271 -8.71 11.34 -17.83
C SER A 271 -7.36 11.92 -17.44
N ASN A 272 -7.18 12.17 -16.14
CA ASN A 272 -5.92 12.62 -15.56
C ASN A 272 -4.84 11.53 -15.56
N ALA A 273 -5.21 10.25 -15.76
CA ALA A 273 -4.24 9.16 -15.88
C ALA A 273 -3.53 9.12 -17.24
N LEU A 274 -4.19 9.61 -18.31
CA LEU A 274 -3.65 9.65 -19.67
C LEU A 274 -3.52 11.10 -20.21
N PRO A 275 -3.36 12.07 -19.30
CA PRO A 275 -3.61 13.51 -19.47
C PRO A 275 -4.47 13.93 -20.69
N THR A 276 -5.64 13.31 -20.88
CA THR A 276 -6.53 13.64 -22.01
C THR A 276 -7.58 14.68 -21.62
N VAL A 277 -7.87 15.61 -22.53
CA VAL A 277 -8.87 16.67 -22.34
C VAL A 277 -10.30 16.15 -22.51
N GLY A 278 -10.49 15.08 -23.31
CA GLY A 278 -11.81 14.59 -23.70
C GLY A 278 -12.58 15.55 -24.60
N ILE A 279 -13.87 15.26 -24.80
CA ILE A 279 -14.80 16.08 -25.59
C ILE A 279 -15.63 16.95 -24.64
N ALA A 280 -15.79 18.24 -24.97
CA ALA A 280 -16.63 19.15 -24.19
C ALA A 280 -18.08 18.63 -24.09
N GLY A 281 -18.63 18.61 -22.87
CA GLY A 281 -19.97 18.08 -22.60
C GLY A 281 -20.04 16.56 -22.39
N VAL A 282 -18.98 15.81 -22.70
CA VAL A 282 -18.85 14.40 -22.34
C VAL A 282 -18.26 14.30 -20.93
N PRO A 283 -18.90 13.58 -19.98
CA PRO A 283 -18.36 13.44 -18.63
C PRO A 283 -16.96 12.81 -18.62
N PRO A 284 -16.06 13.22 -17.72
CA PRO A 284 -14.78 12.55 -17.50
C PRO A 284 -14.96 11.05 -17.23
N LEU A 285 -13.93 10.24 -17.51
CA LEU A 285 -14.04 8.78 -17.46
C LEU A 285 -14.43 8.28 -16.06
N THR A 286 -13.88 8.91 -15.01
CA THR A 286 -14.25 8.63 -13.62
C THR A 286 -15.75 8.84 -13.37
N THR A 287 -16.33 9.96 -13.82
CA THR A 287 -17.76 10.24 -13.65
C THR A 287 -18.59 9.27 -14.50
N ALA A 288 -18.21 9.09 -15.77
CA ALA A 288 -18.94 8.25 -16.71
C ALA A 288 -19.08 6.80 -16.23
N ILE A 289 -18.00 6.21 -15.71
CA ILE A 289 -18.04 4.83 -15.20
C ILE A 289 -18.77 4.79 -13.86
N HIS A 290 -18.33 5.53 -12.85
CA HIS A 290 -18.83 5.32 -11.50
C HIS A 290 -20.31 5.70 -11.33
N SER A 291 -20.77 6.82 -11.89
CA SER A 291 -22.17 7.25 -11.74
C SER A 291 -23.15 6.27 -12.40
N LEU A 292 -22.74 5.64 -13.50
CA LEU A 292 -23.59 4.66 -14.20
C LEU A 292 -23.67 3.32 -13.45
N HIS A 293 -22.64 2.97 -12.69
CA HIS A 293 -22.56 1.68 -11.98
C HIS A 293 -23.06 1.74 -10.54
N ALA A 294 -23.26 2.93 -9.96
CA ALA A 294 -23.73 3.06 -8.58
C ALA A 294 -25.04 2.30 -8.29
N ASN A 295 -25.99 2.31 -9.23
CA ASN A 295 -27.27 1.62 -9.08
C ASN A 295 -27.29 0.17 -9.59
N VAL A 296 -26.14 -0.38 -9.96
CA VAL A 296 -26.03 -1.77 -10.45
C VAL A 296 -25.90 -2.72 -9.26
N THR A 297 -26.64 -3.83 -9.32
CA THR A 297 -26.52 -4.90 -8.33
C THR A 297 -25.39 -5.83 -8.72
N ASP A 298 -24.49 -6.09 -7.78
CA ASP A 298 -23.43 -7.07 -7.92
C ASP A 298 -24.03 -8.49 -7.94
N PRO A 299 -23.85 -9.26 -9.03
CA PRO A 299 -24.43 -10.59 -9.14
C PRO A 299 -23.81 -11.60 -8.15
N SER A 300 -22.63 -11.33 -7.61
CA SER A 300 -21.94 -12.23 -6.67
C SER A 300 -22.41 -12.06 -5.23
N THR A 301 -22.77 -10.83 -4.83
CA THR A 301 -23.14 -10.49 -3.44
C THR A 301 -24.62 -10.15 -3.27
N GLY A 302 -25.30 -9.75 -4.35
CA GLY A 302 -26.68 -9.23 -4.30
C GLY A 302 -26.78 -7.81 -3.73
N LEU A 303 -25.66 -7.17 -3.39
CA LEU A 303 -25.61 -5.79 -2.91
C LEU A 303 -25.48 -4.83 -4.10
N LEU A 304 -25.85 -3.55 -3.90
CA LEU A 304 -25.53 -2.52 -4.87
C LEU A 304 -24.02 -2.26 -4.88
N LEU A 305 -23.46 -1.93 -6.04
CA LEU A 305 -22.05 -1.51 -6.14
C LEU A 305 -21.79 -0.20 -5.38
N ASP A 306 -22.83 0.59 -5.08
CA ASP A 306 -22.73 1.81 -4.27
C ASP A 306 -22.76 1.59 -2.74
N ASP A 307 -22.87 0.34 -2.28
CA ASP A 307 -22.84 0.03 -0.85
C ASP A 307 -21.47 0.41 -0.25
N SER A 308 -21.49 1.32 0.73
CA SER A 308 -20.28 1.85 1.37
C SER A 308 -19.54 0.83 2.24
N THR A 309 -20.19 -0.27 2.59
CA THR A 309 -19.62 -1.36 3.40
C THR A 309 -19.03 -2.49 2.55
N ASN A 310 -19.25 -2.44 1.22
CA ASN A 310 -18.90 -3.51 0.29
C ASN A 310 -17.60 -3.24 -0.47
N ARG A 311 -16.43 -3.54 0.12
CA ARG A 311 -15.12 -3.42 -0.58
C ARG A 311 -15.05 -4.20 -1.90
N SER A 312 -15.71 -5.36 -2.01
CA SER A 312 -15.61 -6.20 -3.22
C SER A 312 -16.26 -5.55 -4.44
N ALA A 313 -17.18 -4.59 -4.23
CA ALA A 313 -17.70 -3.76 -5.31
C ALA A 313 -16.59 -3.00 -6.04
N CYS A 314 -15.65 -2.41 -5.31
CA CYS A 314 -14.48 -1.75 -5.91
C CYS A 314 -13.58 -2.76 -6.63
N TYR A 315 -13.37 -3.94 -6.05
CA TYR A 315 -12.50 -4.98 -6.62
C TYR A 315 -13.05 -5.68 -7.86
N SER A 316 -14.31 -5.44 -8.19
CA SER A 316 -14.83 -5.86 -9.48
C SER A 316 -14.11 -5.13 -10.62
N CYS A 317 -13.78 -3.84 -10.45
CA CYS A 317 -13.21 -3.00 -11.51
C CYS A 317 -11.81 -2.44 -11.18
N HIS A 318 -11.33 -2.60 -9.95
CA HIS A 318 -10.01 -2.17 -9.51
C HIS A 318 -9.23 -3.37 -8.98
N PRO A 319 -7.90 -3.36 -9.07
CA PRO A 319 -7.12 -4.48 -8.56
C PRO A 319 -7.23 -4.59 -7.04
N GLY A 320 -7.15 -5.83 -6.55
CA GLY A 320 -6.91 -6.09 -5.13
C GLY A 320 -7.70 -7.26 -4.56
N SER A 321 -8.49 -7.96 -5.38
CA SER A 321 -9.11 -9.23 -4.97
C SER A 321 -8.04 -10.29 -4.68
N THR A 322 -6.98 -10.34 -5.51
CA THR A 322 -5.82 -11.23 -5.31
C THR A 322 -4.56 -10.41 -5.04
N THR A 323 -4.34 -9.31 -5.76
CA THR A 323 -3.15 -8.44 -5.63
C THR A 323 -3.18 -7.53 -4.42
N LYS A 324 -4.18 -7.64 -3.52
CA LYS A 324 -4.28 -6.87 -2.26
C LYS A 324 -3.82 -5.42 -2.42
N CYS A 325 -4.43 -4.65 -3.33
CA CYS A 325 -3.97 -3.29 -3.68
C CYS A 325 -3.76 -2.41 -2.45
N LEU A 326 -4.75 -2.36 -1.54
CA LEU A 326 -4.65 -1.72 -0.23
C LEU A 326 -4.11 -2.75 0.80
N ARG A 327 -2.81 -2.69 1.05
CA ARG A 327 -2.05 -3.63 1.91
C ARG A 327 -1.05 -2.99 2.87
N GLY A 328 -0.94 -1.66 2.84
CA GLY A 328 -0.17 -0.91 3.82
C GLY A 328 -0.82 -0.87 5.21
N ALA A 329 -0.25 -0.07 6.12
CA ALA A 329 -0.74 0.16 7.49
C ALA A 329 -2.20 0.62 7.58
N MET A 330 -2.77 1.14 6.49
CA MET A 330 -4.20 1.43 6.36
C MET A 330 -5.01 0.15 6.14
N GLY A 331 -4.64 -0.65 5.14
CA GLY A 331 -5.30 -1.93 4.84
C GLY A 331 -5.11 -3.00 5.92
N ASN A 332 -4.05 -2.92 6.71
CA ASN A 332 -3.75 -3.87 7.78
C ASN A 332 -4.44 -3.53 9.12
N ALA A 333 -5.21 -2.43 9.18
CA ALA A 333 -5.96 -2.09 10.39
C ALA A 333 -7.13 -3.06 10.57
N VAL A 334 -7.22 -3.69 11.73
CA VAL A 334 -8.24 -4.70 12.06
C VAL A 334 -9.14 -4.20 13.18
N ALA A 335 -10.45 -4.34 12.99
CA ALA A 335 -11.48 -4.02 13.97
C ALA A 335 -11.60 -5.12 15.04
N ALA A 336 -12.31 -4.85 16.13
CA ALA A 336 -12.44 -5.80 17.24
C ALA A 336 -13.10 -7.13 16.82
N ASP A 337 -13.92 -7.12 15.78
CA ASP A 337 -14.59 -8.30 15.21
C ASP A 337 -13.74 -9.06 14.18
N GLY A 338 -12.52 -8.60 13.89
CA GLY A 338 -11.60 -9.21 12.91
C GLY A 338 -11.76 -8.72 11.47
N SER A 339 -12.75 -7.86 11.20
CA SER A 339 -12.90 -7.21 9.89
C SER A 339 -11.84 -6.13 9.67
N VAL A 340 -11.66 -5.70 8.42
CA VAL A 340 -10.75 -4.60 8.11
C VAL A 340 -11.37 -3.28 8.58
N ALA A 341 -10.66 -2.54 9.43
CA ALA A 341 -11.13 -1.29 10.00
C ALA A 341 -11.17 -0.11 9.02
N MET A 342 -10.44 -0.20 7.90
CA MET A 342 -10.42 0.80 6.83
C MET A 342 -10.56 0.13 5.46
N GLN A 343 -11.48 0.63 4.64
CA GLN A 343 -11.73 0.14 3.29
C GLN A 343 -11.43 1.24 2.27
N CYS A 344 -11.52 0.92 0.97
CA CYS A 344 -11.37 1.90 -0.10
C CYS A 344 -12.36 3.07 0.08
N GLN A 345 -13.59 2.75 0.48
CA GLN A 345 -14.67 3.70 0.71
C GLN A 345 -14.41 4.63 1.90
N SER A 346 -13.64 4.19 2.89
CA SER A 346 -13.24 5.02 4.04
C SER A 346 -12.35 6.20 3.63
N CYS A 347 -11.81 6.17 2.41
CA CYS A 347 -10.94 7.19 1.84
C CYS A 347 -11.57 7.88 0.63
N HIS A 348 -12.10 7.11 -0.31
CA HIS A 348 -12.59 7.63 -1.59
C HIS A 348 -14.11 7.87 -1.59
N GLY A 349 -14.85 7.21 -0.70
CA GLY A 349 -16.30 7.13 -0.72
C GLY A 349 -16.83 5.98 -1.57
N ASN A 350 -18.16 5.89 -1.66
CA ASN A 350 -18.84 4.93 -2.53
C ASN A 350 -18.88 5.40 -3.99
N MET A 351 -19.47 4.60 -4.88
CA MET A 351 -19.52 4.82 -6.34
C MET A 351 -20.12 6.19 -6.70
N SER A 352 -21.21 6.60 -6.06
CA SER A 352 -21.84 7.90 -6.25
C SER A 352 -20.92 9.05 -5.87
N LYS A 353 -20.12 8.88 -4.80
CA LYS A 353 -19.16 9.90 -4.38
C LYS A 353 -17.99 10.02 -5.33
N VAL A 354 -17.38 8.91 -5.74
CA VAL A 354 -16.27 8.92 -6.72
C VAL A 354 -16.73 9.30 -8.13
N GLY A 355 -18.01 9.12 -8.42
CA GLY A 355 -18.70 9.55 -9.63
C GLY A 355 -19.37 10.93 -9.53
N THR A 356 -19.09 11.73 -8.50
CA THR A 356 -19.70 13.06 -8.39
C THR A 356 -19.23 13.98 -9.52
N SER A 357 -20.16 14.76 -10.07
CA SER A 357 -19.85 15.76 -11.10
C SER A 357 -18.87 16.81 -10.55
N GLY A 358 -17.78 17.06 -11.26
CA GLY A 358 -16.74 18.01 -10.86
C GLY A 358 -15.60 17.39 -10.05
N ARG A 359 -15.68 16.11 -9.66
CA ARG A 359 -14.53 15.40 -9.08
C ARG A 359 -13.47 15.15 -10.15
N GLU A 360 -12.26 15.62 -9.91
CA GLU A 360 -11.07 15.34 -10.71
C GLU A 360 -10.39 14.07 -10.20
N GLY A 361 -10.67 12.94 -10.84
CA GLY A 361 -10.06 11.66 -10.49
C GLY A 361 -8.52 11.75 -10.47
N TRP A 362 -7.86 11.04 -9.56
CA TRP A 362 -6.41 11.10 -9.30
C TRP A 362 -5.88 12.36 -8.62
N LEU A 363 -6.62 13.48 -8.65
CA LEU A 363 -6.25 14.75 -8.02
C LEU A 363 -7.08 15.01 -6.75
N ASP A 364 -8.39 14.74 -6.78
CA ASP A 364 -9.30 14.82 -5.64
C ASP A 364 -9.21 13.58 -4.73
N GLU A 365 -8.00 13.29 -4.25
CA GLU A 365 -7.75 12.21 -3.29
C GLU A 365 -7.63 12.75 -1.86
N PRO A 366 -7.91 11.94 -0.83
CA PRO A 366 -7.74 12.38 0.56
C PRO A 366 -6.26 12.64 0.87
N GLY A 367 -6.00 13.70 1.62
CA GLY A 367 -4.71 13.98 2.24
C GLY A 367 -4.59 13.31 3.61
N CYS A 368 -3.37 13.21 4.13
CA CYS A 368 -3.09 12.60 5.43
C CYS A 368 -3.91 13.24 6.56
N GLN A 369 -4.03 14.57 6.50
CA GLN A 369 -4.75 15.40 7.46
C GLN A 369 -6.25 15.11 7.57
N ASN A 370 -6.85 14.40 6.61
CA ASN A 370 -8.25 14.01 6.72
C ASN A 370 -8.44 12.89 7.75
N CYS A 371 -7.42 12.08 8.05
CA CYS A 371 -7.46 11.10 9.15
C CYS A 371 -6.56 11.50 10.32
N HIS A 372 -5.38 12.06 10.03
CA HIS A 372 -4.37 12.50 10.97
C HIS A 372 -4.53 13.98 11.30
N THR A 373 -5.64 14.32 11.97
CA THR A 373 -6.00 15.72 12.22
C THR A 373 -5.15 16.37 13.31
N GLY A 374 -4.34 15.62 14.05
CA GLY A 374 -3.41 16.12 15.07
C GLY A 374 -2.90 15.04 16.03
N PRO A 375 -1.96 15.37 16.93
CA PRO A 375 -1.54 14.48 18.02
C PRO A 375 -2.68 14.24 19.03
N ALA A 376 -2.54 13.24 19.91
CA ALA A 376 -3.60 12.83 20.85
C ALA A 376 -4.04 13.99 21.75
N THR A 377 -3.12 14.91 22.06
CA THR A 377 -3.37 16.12 22.86
C THR A 377 -4.30 17.11 22.18
N HIS A 378 -4.39 17.11 20.85
CA HIS A 378 -5.18 18.05 20.07
C HIS A 378 -6.26 17.36 19.21
N ASN A 379 -6.35 16.03 19.24
CA ASN A 379 -7.30 15.27 18.42
C ASN A 379 -8.21 14.36 19.27
N ASN A 380 -8.84 14.91 20.31
CA ASN A 380 -9.84 14.20 21.13
C ASN A 380 -9.33 12.85 21.69
N GLY A 381 -8.04 12.77 22.04
CA GLY A 381 -7.39 11.53 22.51
C GLY A 381 -7.09 10.50 21.41
N GLN A 382 -7.51 10.73 20.17
CA GLN A 382 -7.21 9.89 19.01
C GLN A 382 -5.94 10.35 18.31
N ILE A 383 -5.20 9.43 17.69
CA ILE A 383 -4.08 9.77 16.80
C ILE A 383 -4.51 9.81 15.34
N ARG A 384 -5.53 9.02 14.98
CA ARG A 384 -6.12 9.01 13.63
C ARG A 384 -7.57 8.53 13.66
N TYR A 385 -8.36 9.00 12.71
CA TYR A 385 -9.66 8.40 12.37
C TYR A 385 -9.47 7.25 11.37
N THR A 386 -10.44 6.34 11.32
CA THR A 386 -10.51 5.24 10.33
C THR A 386 -11.34 5.61 9.10
N ASP A 387 -11.87 6.82 9.04
CA ASP A 387 -12.65 7.31 7.91
C ASP A 387 -12.34 8.80 7.70
N VAL A 388 -12.07 9.17 6.45
CA VAL A 388 -11.76 10.56 6.08
C VAL A 388 -12.99 11.46 6.15
N PHE A 389 -14.19 10.88 6.17
CA PHE A 389 -15.45 11.60 6.22
C PHE A 389 -15.96 11.72 7.66
N ASP A 390 -16.56 12.88 7.95
CA ASP A 390 -17.27 13.12 9.20
C ASP A 390 -18.69 12.51 9.17
N VAL A 391 -19.46 12.74 10.23
CA VAL A 391 -20.84 12.24 10.35
C VAL A 391 -21.81 12.83 9.32
N ASN A 392 -21.43 13.93 8.66
CA ASN A 392 -22.21 14.56 7.59
C ASN A 392 -21.76 14.10 6.19
N GLY A 393 -20.72 13.26 6.12
CA GLY A 393 -20.13 12.83 4.86
C GLY A 393 -19.13 13.81 4.27
N GLU A 394 -18.73 14.87 4.98
CA GLU A 394 -17.74 15.84 4.50
C GLU A 394 -16.32 15.41 4.86
N ARG A 395 -15.31 15.78 4.06
CA ARG A 395 -13.91 15.47 4.39
C ARG A 395 -13.52 16.20 5.67
N ARG A 396 -12.95 15.48 6.63
CA ARG A 396 -12.44 16.04 7.89
C ARG A 396 -11.32 17.04 7.62
N VAL A 397 -11.23 18.08 8.44
CA VAL A 397 -10.18 19.09 8.36
C VAL A 397 -9.23 18.91 9.54
N ALA A 398 -7.92 19.06 9.31
CA ALA A 398 -6.94 19.01 10.40
C ALA A 398 -7.19 20.13 11.42
N VAL A 399 -7.05 19.78 12.69
CA VAL A 399 -7.02 20.74 13.81
C VAL A 399 -5.59 21.17 14.13
N ASP A 400 -4.61 20.35 13.76
CA ASP A 400 -3.17 20.57 13.91
C ASP A 400 -2.44 20.06 12.64
N PRO A 401 -1.58 20.87 11.98
CA PRO A 401 -0.94 20.50 10.72
C PRO A 401 0.30 19.60 10.88
N LEU A 402 0.63 19.09 12.08
CA LEU A 402 1.83 18.27 12.35
C LEU A 402 2.04 17.11 11.36
N PHE A 403 0.96 16.52 10.86
CA PHE A 403 0.95 15.38 9.94
C PHE A 403 0.34 15.70 8.56
N ALA A 404 0.18 16.99 8.22
CA ALA A 404 -0.50 17.41 7.01
C ALA A 404 0.40 17.36 5.78
N THR A 405 -0.21 17.09 4.62
CA THR A 405 0.42 17.24 3.30
C THR A 405 0.72 18.70 2.98
N ASN A 406 1.60 18.96 2.02
CA ASN A 406 1.81 20.34 1.54
C ASN A 406 0.53 20.87 0.87
N PRO A 407 0.08 22.09 1.21
CA PRO A 407 -1.07 22.70 0.55
C PRO A 407 -0.77 22.95 -0.92
N ASP A 408 -1.82 22.93 -1.76
CA ASP A 408 -1.75 23.30 -3.18
C ASP A 408 -0.69 22.56 -4.00
N THR A 409 -0.41 21.31 -3.65
CA THR A 409 0.58 20.43 -4.28
C THR A 409 -0.10 19.17 -4.85
N PRO A 410 0.02 18.87 -6.16
CA PRO A 410 0.94 19.49 -7.12
C PRO A 410 0.42 20.77 -7.78
N LEU A 411 -0.84 21.11 -7.59
CA LEU A 411 -1.51 22.27 -8.20
C LEU A 411 -2.43 22.94 -7.17
N PRO A 412 -2.78 24.23 -7.35
CA PRO A 412 -3.73 24.94 -6.49
C PRO A 412 -5.02 24.16 -6.27
N GLY A 413 -5.44 24.02 -5.01
CA GLY A 413 -6.61 23.27 -4.59
C GLY A 413 -6.37 21.82 -4.19
N PHE A 414 -5.20 21.25 -4.47
CA PHE A 414 -4.90 19.84 -4.17
C PHE A 414 -3.82 19.68 -3.10
N SER A 415 -3.87 18.63 -2.29
CA SER A 415 -2.86 18.39 -1.25
C SER A 415 -2.61 16.90 -1.12
N LEU A 416 -1.76 16.38 -2.01
CA LEU A 416 -1.58 14.95 -2.18
C LEU A 416 -0.36 14.43 -1.44
N TYR A 417 -0.55 13.31 -0.75
CA TYR A 417 0.51 12.58 -0.05
C TYR A 417 1.71 12.27 -0.93
N ARG A 418 1.49 11.72 -2.14
CA ARG A 418 2.55 11.31 -3.08
C ARG A 418 3.43 12.45 -3.62
N PHE A 419 3.01 13.70 -3.45
CA PHE A 419 3.81 14.88 -3.83
C PHE A 419 4.35 15.66 -2.62
N SER A 420 3.94 15.27 -1.41
CA SER A 420 4.31 15.96 -0.18
C SER A 420 5.75 15.65 0.24
N ALA A 421 6.35 16.59 0.95
CA ALA A 421 7.70 16.55 1.46
C ALA A 421 7.81 17.14 2.86
N GLY A 422 8.82 16.71 3.60
CA GLY A 422 9.21 17.22 4.90
C GLY A 422 10.66 16.86 5.22
N HIS A 423 11.18 17.29 6.37
CA HIS A 423 12.52 16.91 6.84
C HIS A 423 13.62 17.10 5.78
N GLY A 424 13.79 18.34 5.30
CA GLY A 424 14.79 18.69 4.28
C GLY A 424 14.37 18.29 2.86
N ASP A 425 13.10 18.54 2.50
CA ASP A 425 12.49 18.23 1.19
C ASP A 425 12.46 16.73 0.81
N LEU A 426 12.68 15.85 1.79
CA LEU A 426 12.53 14.42 1.63
C LEU A 426 11.05 14.09 1.42
N LYS A 427 10.74 13.31 0.39
CA LYS A 427 9.35 12.98 0.07
C LYS A 427 8.75 12.06 1.11
N CYS A 428 7.47 12.25 1.42
CA CYS A 428 6.78 11.43 2.40
C CYS A 428 6.85 9.93 2.04
N GLU A 429 6.71 9.58 0.76
CA GLU A 429 6.80 8.19 0.29
C GLU A 429 8.20 7.57 0.46
N ALA A 430 9.27 8.37 0.50
CA ALA A 430 10.62 7.86 0.75
C ALA A 430 10.74 7.24 2.16
N CYS A 431 10.06 7.83 3.15
CA CYS A 431 10.05 7.32 4.53
C CYS A 431 8.91 6.34 4.79
N HIS A 432 7.73 6.62 4.24
CA HIS A 432 6.49 5.93 4.60
C HIS A 432 6.06 4.87 3.59
N GLY A 433 6.67 4.78 2.40
CA GLY A 433 6.24 3.87 1.32
C GLY A 433 5.13 4.47 0.46
N SER A 434 4.63 3.72 -0.51
CA SER A 434 3.64 4.21 -1.48
C SER A 434 2.24 4.36 -0.88
N THR A 435 1.39 5.22 -1.46
CA THR A 435 0.02 5.50 -0.94
C THR A 435 -0.80 4.26 -0.52
N HIS A 436 -0.90 3.20 -1.33
CA HIS A 436 -1.64 1.97 -0.98
C HIS A 436 -0.79 0.90 -0.26
N ALA A 437 0.51 1.14 -0.12
CA ALA A 437 1.48 0.24 0.48
C ALA A 437 2.28 0.92 1.62
N ILE A 438 1.69 1.92 2.28
CA ILE A 438 2.33 2.65 3.38
C ILE A 438 2.80 1.64 4.43
N PHE A 439 4.04 1.78 4.88
CA PHE A 439 4.67 0.82 5.76
C PHE A 439 4.04 0.76 7.16
N PRO A 440 4.10 -0.42 7.82
CA PRO A 440 4.52 -1.69 7.25
C PRO A 440 3.45 -2.25 6.30
N SER A 441 3.90 -2.82 5.18
CA SER A 441 3.02 -3.55 4.25
C SER A 441 2.87 -5.00 4.72
N SER A 442 1.73 -5.63 4.42
CA SER A 442 1.56 -7.07 4.62
C SER A 442 2.26 -7.90 3.54
N HIS A 443 2.71 -7.29 2.43
CA HIS A 443 3.49 -7.97 1.41
C HIS A 443 5.00 -7.78 1.63
N LEU A 444 5.75 -8.88 1.55
CA LEU A 444 7.19 -8.90 1.84
C LEU A 444 7.99 -7.93 0.96
N ASN A 445 7.72 -7.92 -0.35
CA ASN A 445 8.52 -7.13 -1.31
C ASN A 445 8.46 -5.61 -1.06
N ASP A 446 7.38 -5.09 -0.48
CA ASP A 446 7.33 -3.65 -0.12
C ASP A 446 8.31 -3.33 1.01
N ASN A 447 8.53 -4.26 1.94
CA ASN A 447 9.35 -4.02 3.13
C ASN A 447 10.86 -4.20 2.89
N LEU A 448 11.29 -4.63 1.69
CA LEU A 448 12.70 -4.92 1.40
C LEU A 448 13.61 -3.71 1.68
N GLN A 449 13.25 -2.54 1.16
CA GLN A 449 14.03 -1.31 1.37
C GLN A 449 14.09 -0.92 2.85
N SER A 450 12.96 -0.98 3.58
CA SER A 450 12.97 -0.58 4.99
C SER A 450 13.82 -1.53 5.83
N ILE A 451 13.68 -2.84 5.64
CA ILE A 451 14.52 -3.83 6.32
C ILE A 451 16.01 -3.60 6.00
N ALA A 452 16.33 -3.36 4.73
CA ALA A 452 17.69 -3.06 4.30
C ALA A 452 18.28 -1.82 4.99
N LEU A 453 17.53 -0.72 5.05
CA LEU A 453 18.04 0.56 5.52
C LEU A 453 18.08 0.70 7.06
N GLN A 454 17.17 0.07 7.79
CA GLN A 454 17.06 0.22 9.25
C GLN A 454 17.00 -1.09 10.04
N GLY A 455 17.08 -2.24 9.38
CA GLY A 455 17.09 -3.56 10.02
C GLY A 455 15.71 -4.12 10.39
N HIS A 456 14.63 -3.39 10.12
CA HIS A 456 13.27 -3.85 10.37
C HIS A 456 12.27 -3.28 9.35
N ALA A 457 11.16 -3.99 9.16
CA ALA A 457 10.05 -3.51 8.34
C ALA A 457 9.37 -2.30 9.00
N GLY A 458 8.85 -1.37 8.20
CA GLY A 458 8.10 -0.22 8.69
C GLY A 458 8.58 1.10 8.11
N THR A 459 7.94 2.18 8.55
CA THR A 459 8.36 3.55 8.26
C THR A 459 9.83 3.74 8.66
N LEU A 460 10.62 4.42 7.83
CA LEU A 460 12.01 4.77 8.18
C LEU A 460 12.02 5.72 9.36
N VAL A 461 12.51 5.24 10.51
CA VAL A 461 12.57 6.00 11.77
C VAL A 461 13.96 5.99 12.41
N GLU A 462 14.83 5.05 12.03
CA GLU A 462 16.22 5.07 12.48
C GLU A 462 16.99 6.15 11.73
N CYS A 463 17.43 7.20 12.43
CA CYS A 463 18.16 8.30 11.79
C CYS A 463 19.40 7.83 11.01
N VAL A 464 20.03 6.73 11.46
CA VAL A 464 21.21 6.14 10.81
C VAL A 464 20.92 5.51 9.44
N ALA A 465 19.64 5.35 9.06
CA ALA A 465 19.25 4.94 7.72
C ALA A 465 19.68 5.98 6.66
N CYS A 466 19.71 7.27 7.04
CA CYS A 466 19.99 8.38 6.13
C CYS A 466 21.16 9.26 6.59
N HIS A 467 21.52 9.24 7.87
CA HIS A 467 22.61 10.04 8.43
C HIS A 467 23.78 9.14 8.82
N ALA A 468 25.02 9.50 8.43
CA ALA A 468 26.20 8.71 8.78
C ALA A 468 26.42 8.55 10.30
N THR A 469 25.92 9.49 11.10
CA THR A 469 25.93 9.43 12.57
C THR A 469 24.56 9.78 13.11
N GLN A 470 24.15 9.13 14.20
CA GLN A 470 22.89 9.45 14.87
C GLN A 470 22.92 10.91 15.38
N PRO A 471 22.02 11.78 14.88
CA PRO A 471 21.90 13.14 15.40
C PRO A 471 21.45 13.11 16.87
N ASN A 472 21.82 14.12 17.65
CA ASN A 472 21.25 14.33 18.98
C ASN A 472 20.34 15.56 18.95
N THR A 473 19.04 15.35 19.10
CA THR A 473 18.04 16.42 19.00
C THR A 473 16.75 16.05 19.72
N VAL A 474 16.03 17.04 20.25
CA VAL A 474 14.73 16.83 20.89
C VAL A 474 13.58 16.94 19.87
N THR A 475 13.69 17.88 18.92
CA THR A 475 12.62 18.16 17.94
C THR A 475 13.12 18.36 16.51
N GLY A 476 14.37 18.01 16.22
CA GLY A 476 14.99 18.20 14.90
C GLY A 476 14.69 17.10 13.88
N GLY A 477 14.07 15.99 14.31
CA GLY A 477 13.65 14.92 13.42
C GLY A 477 12.34 15.22 12.70
N PRO A 478 11.92 14.32 11.78
CA PRO A 478 10.62 14.42 11.11
C PRO A 478 9.48 14.47 12.14
N HIS A 479 8.46 15.30 11.90
CA HIS A 479 7.36 15.55 12.83
C HIS A 479 7.78 15.96 14.26
N GLY A 480 8.97 16.56 14.41
CA GLY A 480 9.50 16.92 15.73
C GLY A 480 9.94 15.73 16.57
N MET A 481 10.23 14.58 15.95
CA MET A 481 10.72 13.39 16.65
C MET A 481 12.18 13.55 17.10
N HIS A 482 12.52 12.85 18.17
CA HIS A 482 13.89 12.69 18.67
C HIS A 482 14.42 11.29 18.33
N PRO A 483 15.75 11.09 18.37
CA PRO A 483 16.35 9.77 18.22
C PRO A 483 15.89 8.80 19.31
N VAL A 484 15.86 7.50 18.98
CA VAL A 484 15.40 6.43 19.89
C VAL A 484 16.55 5.46 20.15
N GLY A 485 17.38 5.73 21.16
CA GLY A 485 18.56 4.91 21.43
C GLY A 485 19.24 5.22 22.77
N GLN A 486 20.37 4.55 23.02
CA GLN A 486 21.09 4.68 24.28
C GLN A 486 21.61 6.10 24.53
N SER A 487 21.99 6.83 23.48
CA SER A 487 22.38 8.24 23.57
C SER A 487 21.22 9.09 24.09
N TRP A 488 20.04 8.96 23.47
CA TRP A 488 18.83 9.65 23.92
C TRP A 488 18.50 9.34 25.38
N ILE A 489 18.61 8.08 25.82
CA ILE A 489 18.38 7.72 27.23
C ILE A 489 19.35 8.42 28.18
N GLY A 490 20.59 8.68 27.76
CA GLY A 490 21.53 9.48 28.56
C GLY A 490 21.11 10.94 28.70
N ASP A 491 20.51 11.52 27.66
CA ASP A 491 20.30 12.97 27.55
C ASP A 491 18.84 13.41 27.76
N HIS A 492 17.88 12.48 27.83
CA HIS A 492 16.46 12.82 27.88
C HIS A 492 16.04 13.57 29.15
N ALA A 493 16.80 13.44 30.25
CA ALA A 493 16.55 14.18 31.49
C ALA A 493 16.65 15.69 31.24
N ASP A 494 17.72 16.15 30.57
CA ASP A 494 17.91 17.57 30.22
C ASP A 494 16.75 18.09 29.36
N ALA A 495 16.25 17.27 28.42
CA ALA A 495 15.10 17.63 27.60
C ALA A 495 13.81 17.76 28.43
N ALA A 496 13.58 16.85 29.38
CA ALA A 496 12.42 16.88 30.26
C ALA A 496 12.48 18.05 31.26
N GLU A 497 13.66 18.36 31.82
CA GLU A 497 13.89 19.51 32.69
C GLU A 497 13.66 20.84 31.94
N GLY A 498 14.07 20.92 30.68
CA GLY A 498 13.84 22.07 29.82
C GLY A 498 12.35 22.32 29.55
N SER A 499 11.61 21.28 29.15
CA SER A 499 10.14 21.32 29.04
C SER A 499 9.52 19.94 28.83
N ALA A 500 9.12 19.26 29.92
CA ALA A 500 8.36 18.02 29.82
C ALA A 500 7.07 18.19 28.98
N GLN A 501 6.45 19.38 28.97
CA GLN A 501 5.23 19.61 28.18
C GLN A 501 5.43 19.37 26.67
N ALA A 502 6.62 19.60 26.14
CA ALA A 502 6.94 19.35 24.73
C ALA A 502 6.77 17.87 24.34
N CYS A 503 6.98 16.95 25.30
CA CYS A 503 6.85 15.51 25.06
C CYS A 503 5.39 15.05 24.90
N ARG A 504 4.40 15.85 25.36
CA ARG A 504 2.99 15.44 25.44
C ARG A 504 2.37 15.13 24.07
N ALA A 505 2.82 15.80 23.01
CA ALA A 505 2.30 15.56 21.66
C ALA A 505 2.44 14.09 21.24
N CYS A 506 3.57 13.45 21.59
CA CYS A 506 3.85 12.05 21.26
C CYS A 506 3.56 11.10 22.43
N HIS A 507 3.80 11.53 23.67
CA HIS A 507 3.70 10.68 24.86
C HIS A 507 2.41 10.86 25.68
N GLY A 508 1.48 11.69 25.21
CA GLY A 508 0.18 11.91 25.85
C GLY A 508 0.22 12.94 26.98
N THR A 509 -0.95 13.41 27.40
CA THR A 509 -1.09 14.39 28.50
C THR A 509 -0.67 13.83 29.85
N ASP A 510 -0.69 12.51 30.00
CA ASP A 510 -0.32 11.77 31.20
C ASP A 510 1.10 11.18 31.14
N TYR A 511 1.83 11.36 30.03
CA TYR A 511 3.19 10.87 29.82
C TYR A 511 3.35 9.35 29.83
N ARG A 512 2.26 8.60 29.68
CA ARG A 512 2.27 7.13 29.66
C ARG A 512 2.55 6.55 28.29
N GLY A 513 2.67 7.41 27.28
CA GLY A 513 2.87 7.04 25.88
C GLY A 513 1.55 6.96 25.10
N THR A 514 1.66 7.15 23.80
CA THR A 514 0.57 6.92 22.83
C THR A 514 1.04 5.94 21.75
N VAL A 515 0.18 5.64 20.76
CA VAL A 515 0.60 4.84 19.58
C VAL A 515 1.75 5.49 18.79
N LEU A 516 1.98 6.81 18.94
CA LEU A 516 3.13 7.49 18.33
C LEU A 516 4.46 7.12 19.01
N SER A 517 4.42 6.79 20.30
CA SER A 517 5.60 6.42 21.10
C SER A 517 5.92 4.91 21.08
N TYR A 518 5.27 4.15 20.21
CA TYR A 518 5.53 2.71 20.12
C TYR A 518 6.92 2.45 19.56
N SER A 519 7.70 1.60 20.22
CA SER A 519 8.97 1.13 19.67
C SER A 519 8.72 0.46 18.32
N LYS A 520 9.54 0.77 17.31
CA LYS A 520 9.43 0.15 15.97
C LYS A 520 10.31 -1.09 15.80
N ALA A 521 11.21 -1.33 16.74
CA ALA A 521 12.17 -2.42 16.73
C ALA A 521 12.39 -2.95 18.15
N ASP A 522 12.97 -4.12 18.28
CA ASP A 522 13.49 -4.61 19.55
C ASP A 522 14.64 -3.72 20.04
N ARG A 523 14.55 -3.25 21.27
CA ARG A 523 15.58 -2.44 21.92
C ARG A 523 15.88 -2.94 23.31
N SER A 524 17.15 -2.94 23.65
CA SER A 524 17.63 -3.12 25.02
C SER A 524 18.40 -1.88 25.42
N LEU A 525 17.87 -1.13 26.39
CA LEU A 525 18.42 0.15 26.81
C LEU A 525 18.87 0.05 28.27
N ASN A 526 20.09 0.48 28.54
CA ASN A 526 20.60 0.62 29.90
C ASN A 526 20.00 1.89 30.51
N THR A 527 19.35 1.72 31.65
CA THR A 527 18.79 2.81 32.45
C THR A 527 19.41 2.78 33.84
N GLU A 528 19.23 3.84 34.63
CA GLU A 528 19.66 3.85 36.04
C GLU A 528 18.94 2.79 36.89
N PHE A 529 17.80 2.26 36.43
CA PHE A 529 17.02 1.20 37.07
C PHE A 529 17.27 -0.18 36.43
N GLY A 530 18.39 -0.35 35.72
CA GLY A 530 18.80 -1.57 35.04
C GLY A 530 18.43 -1.59 33.56
N ILE A 531 18.59 -2.76 32.93
CA ILE A 531 18.28 -2.93 31.51
C ILE A 531 16.75 -2.96 31.33
N ARG A 532 16.26 -2.26 30.32
CA ARG A 532 14.86 -2.30 29.87
C ARG A 532 14.78 -2.81 28.45
N HIS A 533 13.81 -3.69 28.21
CA HIS A 533 13.57 -4.32 26.91
C HIS A 533 12.26 -3.78 26.33
N PHE A 534 12.33 -3.28 25.10
CA PHE A 534 11.20 -2.70 24.38
C PHE A 534 11.04 -3.46 23.06
N TRP A 535 10.02 -4.31 22.98
CA TRP A 535 9.69 -5.06 21.76
C TRP A 535 8.92 -4.18 20.75
N PRO A 536 8.84 -4.55 19.46
CA PRO A 536 8.11 -3.78 18.44
C PRO A 536 6.62 -3.62 18.77
N GLY A 537 6.17 -2.39 18.98
CA GLY A 537 4.81 -2.08 19.43
C GLY A 537 4.68 -1.81 20.94
N PHE A 538 5.79 -1.89 21.70
CA PHE A 538 5.83 -1.52 23.11
C PHE A 538 5.64 0.00 23.26
N ARG A 539 4.72 0.42 24.14
CA ARG A 539 4.40 1.81 24.43
C ARG A 539 5.43 2.44 25.36
N ILE A 540 6.16 3.43 24.85
CA ILE A 540 7.20 4.13 25.62
C ILE A 540 6.66 5.43 26.24
N GLY A 541 6.85 5.60 27.53
CA GLY A 541 6.53 6.79 28.32
C GLY A 541 7.37 6.86 29.60
N CYS A 542 7.23 7.94 30.37
CA CYS A 542 8.04 8.16 31.57
C CYS A 542 7.88 7.03 32.60
N TYR A 543 6.68 6.47 32.68
CA TYR A 543 6.33 5.42 33.65
C TYR A 543 6.94 4.05 33.35
N ASN A 544 7.63 3.84 32.23
CA ASN A 544 8.37 2.59 32.05
C ASN A 544 9.59 2.48 32.97
N CYS A 545 10.08 3.62 33.47
CA CYS A 545 11.27 3.71 34.32
C CYS A 545 11.00 4.50 35.59
N HIS A 546 10.37 5.67 35.46
CA HIS A 546 10.23 6.67 36.53
C HIS A 546 8.83 6.71 37.13
N ASN A 547 8.69 7.15 38.37
CA ASN A 547 7.40 7.43 39.00
C ASN A 547 6.80 8.78 38.52
N GLY A 548 6.74 8.97 37.20
CA GLY A 548 6.25 10.17 36.54
C GLY A 548 7.34 11.03 35.89
N PRO A 549 6.93 12.11 35.18
CA PRO A 549 7.82 12.92 34.33
C PRO A 549 8.78 13.86 35.08
N THR A 550 8.62 14.01 36.40
CA THR A 550 9.44 14.90 37.24
C THR A 550 10.03 14.15 38.43
N SER A 551 10.17 12.83 38.33
CA SER A 551 10.61 11.98 39.44
C SER A 551 11.83 11.16 39.04
N GLU A 552 12.90 11.28 39.82
CA GLU A 552 14.09 10.42 39.72
C GLU A 552 13.93 9.09 40.50
N HIS A 553 12.71 8.77 40.94
CA HIS A 553 12.44 7.51 41.62
C HIS A 553 11.93 6.48 40.62
N ALA A 554 12.36 5.23 40.81
CA ALA A 554 11.85 4.10 40.05
C ALA A 554 10.32 4.02 40.15
N ASN A 555 9.65 3.70 39.04
CA ASN A 555 8.24 3.33 39.09
C ASN A 555 8.07 2.06 39.93
N PRO A 556 7.24 2.06 41.00
CA PRO A 556 6.98 0.85 41.78
C PRO A 556 6.10 -0.19 41.06
N ASN A 557 5.51 0.14 39.91
CA ASN A 557 4.65 -0.75 39.12
C ASN A 557 5.43 -1.98 38.62
N HIS A 558 4.86 -3.16 38.85
CA HIS A 558 5.32 -4.42 38.27
C HIS A 558 4.56 -4.66 36.97
N PRO A 559 5.24 -4.80 35.82
CA PRO A 559 4.56 -5.04 34.56
C PRO A 559 3.68 -6.30 34.61
N ALA A 560 2.50 -6.21 34.01
CA ALA A 560 1.66 -7.37 33.77
C ALA A 560 2.41 -8.47 33.01
N VAL A 561 1.94 -9.71 33.14
CA VAL A 561 2.50 -10.88 32.44
C VAL A 561 1.41 -11.54 31.60
N VAL A 562 1.73 -11.85 30.35
CA VAL A 562 0.88 -12.62 29.44
C VAL A 562 1.48 -14.00 29.16
N GLN A 563 0.63 -14.98 28.84
CA GLN A 563 1.05 -16.33 28.47
C GLN A 563 0.82 -16.58 26.99
N ASP A 564 1.72 -17.35 26.38
CA ASP A 564 1.54 -17.86 25.02
C ASP A 564 0.32 -18.77 24.92
N ALA A 565 -0.25 -18.86 23.73
CA ALA A 565 -1.37 -19.74 23.42
C ALA A 565 -1.14 -20.51 22.13
N LEU A 566 -1.83 -21.65 22.03
CA LEU A 566 -1.88 -22.49 20.83
C LEU A 566 -3.34 -22.60 20.39
N ALA A 567 -3.55 -22.61 19.08
CA ALA A 567 -4.87 -22.86 18.49
C ALA A 567 -4.76 -23.72 17.23
N GLU A 568 -5.86 -24.39 16.91
CA GLU A 568 -6.03 -25.13 15.67
C GLU A 568 -7.28 -24.60 14.98
N SER A 569 -7.19 -24.43 13.65
CA SER A 569 -8.31 -24.05 12.80
C SER A 569 -8.49 -25.10 11.72
N ALA A 570 -9.74 -25.47 11.45
CA ALA A 570 -10.13 -26.31 10.31
C ALA A 570 -10.62 -25.44 9.14
N GLY A 571 -9.90 -24.36 8.83
CA GLY A 571 -10.30 -23.38 7.82
C GLY A 571 -11.45 -22.45 8.25
N GLN A 572 -11.81 -22.47 9.54
CA GLN A 572 -12.92 -21.70 10.12
C GLN A 572 -12.44 -20.80 11.27
N ALA A 573 -13.26 -19.80 11.61
CA ALA A 573 -12.93 -18.88 12.69
C ALA A 573 -12.81 -19.60 14.05
N VAL A 574 -11.78 -19.27 14.84
CA VAL A 574 -11.53 -19.90 16.15
C VAL A 574 -11.34 -18.85 17.24
N SER A 575 -12.04 -19.03 18.36
CA SER A 575 -11.90 -18.18 19.55
C SER A 575 -10.79 -18.70 20.46
N ILE A 576 -9.91 -17.78 20.88
CA ILE A 576 -8.68 -18.05 21.62
C ILE A 576 -8.68 -17.20 22.89
N PRO A 577 -8.90 -17.80 24.07
CA PRO A 577 -8.80 -17.10 25.34
C PRO A 577 -7.35 -16.68 25.62
N LEU A 578 -7.14 -15.40 25.93
CA LEU A 578 -5.83 -14.84 26.24
C LEU A 578 -5.66 -14.70 27.76
N VAL A 579 -4.54 -15.21 28.27
CA VAL A 579 -4.22 -15.19 29.70
C VAL A 579 -3.22 -14.07 29.98
N ALA A 580 -3.60 -13.21 30.92
CA ALA A 580 -2.82 -12.10 31.43
C ALA A 580 -3.07 -11.90 32.93
N SER A 581 -2.05 -11.59 33.70
CA SER A 581 -2.13 -11.36 35.15
C SER A 581 -1.25 -10.20 35.57
N ASP A 582 -1.61 -9.55 36.67
CA ASP A 582 -0.92 -8.39 37.22
C ASP A 582 -0.74 -8.58 38.73
N SER A 583 0.49 -8.41 39.23
CA SER A 583 0.77 -8.61 40.67
C SER A 583 0.31 -7.46 41.54
N ASP A 584 0.15 -6.26 40.96
CA ASP A 584 -0.31 -5.07 41.66
C ASP A 584 -1.84 -4.96 41.66
N GLY A 585 -2.53 -5.88 40.97
CA GLY A 585 -3.99 -5.93 40.86
C GLY A 585 -4.56 -4.86 39.92
N ASN A 586 -3.76 -4.34 39.00
CA ASN A 586 -4.17 -3.33 38.04
C ASN A 586 -5.15 -3.89 36.99
N THR A 587 -5.97 -2.99 36.43
CA THR A 587 -6.91 -3.37 35.35
C THR A 587 -6.16 -3.50 34.04
N LEU A 588 -6.34 -4.64 33.36
CA LEU A 588 -5.60 -4.96 32.14
C LEU A 588 -6.44 -4.73 30.88
N THR A 589 -5.88 -4.00 29.93
CA THR A 589 -6.39 -3.89 28.56
C THR A 589 -5.47 -4.64 27.61
N LEU A 590 -5.99 -5.59 26.85
CA LEU A 590 -5.19 -6.33 25.86
C LEU A 590 -5.28 -5.66 24.49
N ARG A 591 -4.24 -5.85 23.69
CA ARG A 591 -4.22 -5.50 22.26
C ARG A 591 -3.47 -6.54 21.44
N VAL A 592 -3.86 -6.70 20.18
CA VAL A 592 -3.02 -7.36 19.17
C VAL A 592 -1.89 -6.41 18.79
N VAL A 593 -0.67 -6.93 18.74
CA VAL A 593 0.56 -6.18 18.43
C VAL A 593 0.94 -6.38 16.96
N SER A 594 0.96 -7.63 16.49
CA SER A 594 1.16 -7.99 15.08
C SER A 594 0.03 -8.89 14.61
N GLN A 595 -0.49 -8.65 13.41
CA GLN A 595 -1.50 -9.51 12.78
C GLN A 595 -0.86 -10.80 12.21
N PRO A 596 -1.67 -11.86 11.98
CA PRO A 596 -1.22 -13.04 11.25
C PRO A 596 -0.82 -12.73 9.80
N ALA A 597 -0.04 -13.63 9.19
CA ALA A 597 0.37 -13.49 7.80
C ALA A 597 -0.70 -14.02 6.82
N HIS A 598 -1.51 -15.00 7.25
CA HIS A 598 -2.48 -15.71 6.43
C HIS A 598 -3.88 -15.73 7.07
N GLY A 599 -4.23 -14.63 7.72
CA GLY A 599 -5.53 -14.44 8.37
C GLY A 599 -5.60 -13.11 9.11
N THR A 600 -6.67 -12.90 9.87
CA THR A 600 -6.82 -11.75 10.77
C THR A 600 -7.15 -12.19 12.19
N ALA A 601 -6.73 -11.41 13.17
CA ALA A 601 -7.05 -11.58 14.58
C ALA A 601 -7.82 -10.36 15.10
N GLY A 602 -9.11 -10.54 15.36
CA GLY A 602 -9.94 -9.59 16.11
C GLY A 602 -9.80 -9.83 17.61
N LEU A 603 -9.96 -8.79 18.43
CA LEU A 603 -9.86 -8.89 19.89
C LEU A 603 -11.03 -8.20 20.58
N ALA A 604 -11.78 -8.97 21.37
CA ALA A 604 -12.85 -8.49 22.22
C ALA A 604 -12.53 -8.83 23.69
N GLY A 605 -12.13 -7.82 24.46
CA GLY A 605 -11.71 -7.99 25.85
C GLY A 605 -10.48 -8.88 25.96
N ARG A 606 -10.68 -10.14 26.39
CA ARG A 606 -9.62 -11.13 26.59
C ARG A 606 -9.74 -12.34 25.67
N THR A 607 -10.62 -12.28 24.68
CA THR A 607 -10.79 -13.35 23.69
C THR A 607 -10.41 -12.81 22.33
N ALA A 608 -9.36 -13.37 21.74
CA ALA A 608 -9.06 -13.15 20.33
C ALA A 608 -9.90 -14.11 19.48
N THR A 609 -10.31 -13.67 18.29
CA THR A 609 -10.89 -14.55 17.28
C THR A 609 -10.00 -14.48 16.04
N TYR A 610 -9.47 -15.63 15.63
CA TYR A 610 -8.68 -15.76 14.41
C TYR A 610 -9.58 -16.17 13.25
N PHE A 611 -9.43 -15.50 12.11
CA PHE A 611 -10.11 -15.76 10.85
C PHE A 611 -9.07 -16.13 9.79
N PRO A 612 -8.97 -17.40 9.37
CA PRO A 612 -7.99 -17.81 8.36
C PRO A 612 -8.32 -17.21 6.99
N GLU A 613 -7.30 -16.93 6.20
CA GLU A 613 -7.44 -16.64 4.78
C GLU A 613 -8.02 -17.87 4.07
N THR A 614 -9.06 -17.66 3.25
CA THR A 614 -9.77 -18.75 2.56
C THR A 614 -8.79 -19.60 1.74
N GLY A 615 -8.82 -20.92 1.97
CA GLY A 615 -7.98 -21.88 1.25
C GLY A 615 -6.54 -22.00 1.77
N TYR A 616 -6.14 -21.18 2.76
CA TYR A 616 -4.84 -21.34 3.41
C TYR A 616 -4.79 -22.59 4.29
N SER A 617 -3.64 -23.27 4.27
CA SER A 617 -3.30 -24.32 5.24
C SER A 617 -1.82 -24.19 5.58
N GLY A 618 -1.48 -24.37 6.86
CA GLY A 618 -0.13 -24.12 7.34
C GLY A 618 -0.10 -23.48 8.73
N ALA A 619 1.09 -23.05 9.13
CA ALA A 619 1.30 -22.37 10.39
C ALA A 619 1.11 -20.85 10.24
N ASP A 620 0.38 -20.26 11.16
CA ASP A 620 0.18 -18.82 11.25
C ASP A 620 0.38 -18.36 12.70
N ALA A 621 0.61 -17.07 12.92
CA ALA A 621 0.84 -16.55 14.26
C ALA A 621 0.55 -15.07 14.39
N PHE A 622 0.05 -14.66 15.55
CA PHE A 622 -0.07 -13.26 15.93
C PHE A 622 0.52 -13.03 17.32
N THR A 623 0.84 -11.77 17.62
CA THR A 623 1.36 -11.37 18.94
C THR A 623 0.40 -10.43 19.65
N PHE A 624 0.43 -10.43 20.98
CA PHE A 624 -0.42 -9.58 21.80
C PHE A 624 0.30 -9.12 23.08
N ALA A 625 -0.23 -8.08 23.71
CA ALA A 625 0.26 -7.57 24.98
C ALA A 625 -0.86 -7.01 25.84
N ALA A 626 -0.63 -6.99 27.16
CA ALA A 626 -1.50 -6.34 28.13
C ALA A 626 -0.90 -5.00 28.57
N TRP A 627 -1.77 -4.01 28.76
CA TRP A 627 -1.48 -2.69 29.32
C TRP A 627 -2.17 -2.56 30.67
N ASP A 628 -1.41 -2.26 31.72
CA ASP A 628 -1.87 -2.16 33.11
C ASP A 628 -2.25 -0.72 33.54
N GLY A 629 -2.09 0.25 32.64
CA GLY A 629 -2.24 1.68 32.96
C GLY A 629 -0.91 2.39 33.16
N ALA A 630 0.24 1.70 33.18
CA ALA A 630 1.57 2.26 33.36
C ALA A 630 2.64 1.66 32.44
N THR A 631 2.66 0.35 32.27
CA THR A 631 3.63 -0.37 31.45
C THR A 631 2.97 -1.46 30.62
N ASP A 632 3.63 -1.83 29.53
CA ASP A 632 3.25 -3.02 28.77
C ASP A 632 3.86 -4.29 29.36
N SER A 633 3.15 -5.40 29.20
CA SER A 633 3.62 -6.74 29.55
C SER A 633 4.80 -7.21 28.68
N ASN A 634 5.28 -8.44 28.96
CA ASN A 634 5.98 -9.21 27.94
C ASN A 634 5.12 -9.38 26.67
N LEU A 635 5.77 -9.69 25.54
CA LEU A 635 5.06 -10.05 24.31
C LEU A 635 4.56 -11.49 24.42
N GLY A 636 3.26 -11.69 24.18
CA GLY A 636 2.65 -13.01 24.11
C GLY A 636 2.53 -13.49 22.66
N HIS A 637 2.75 -14.78 22.42
CA HIS A 637 2.69 -15.40 21.12
C HIS A 637 1.50 -16.36 21.03
N VAL A 638 0.71 -16.21 19.97
CA VAL A 638 -0.33 -17.18 19.63
C VAL A 638 0.09 -17.91 18.37
N SER A 639 0.37 -19.20 18.47
CA SER A 639 0.70 -20.05 17.33
C SER A 639 -0.53 -20.85 16.89
N ILE A 640 -0.81 -20.82 15.58
CA ILE A 640 -2.03 -21.36 15.00
C ILE A 640 -1.65 -22.38 13.94
N THR A 641 -2.27 -23.56 13.98
CA THR A 641 -2.17 -24.54 12.91
C THR A 641 -3.48 -24.56 12.13
N VAL A 642 -3.43 -24.19 10.86
CA VAL A 642 -4.58 -24.22 9.95
C VAL A 642 -4.52 -25.50 9.13
N SER A 643 -5.50 -26.38 9.33
CA SER A 643 -5.71 -27.57 8.53
C SER A 643 -6.62 -27.25 7.34
N ALA A 644 -6.41 -27.96 6.23
CA ALA A 644 -7.26 -27.83 5.05
C ALA A 644 -8.72 -28.15 5.42
N ASP A 645 -9.64 -27.32 4.96
CA ASP A 645 -11.07 -27.51 5.21
C ASP A 645 -11.52 -28.85 4.60
N LEU A 646 -11.89 -29.82 5.45
CA LEU A 646 -12.31 -31.16 5.01
C LEU A 646 -13.71 -31.15 4.36
N ILE A 647 -14.39 -30.00 4.33
CA ILE A 647 -15.80 -29.91 3.90
C ILE A 647 -15.97 -29.99 2.36
N PHE A 648 -14.89 -29.92 1.56
CA PHE A 648 -14.97 -30.11 0.10
C PHE A 648 -14.68 -31.55 -0.40
N ALA A 649 -14.40 -32.51 0.47
CA ALA A 649 -14.03 -33.86 0.05
C ALA A 649 -15.21 -34.80 -0.31
N ASP A 650 -16.45 -34.48 0.08
CA ASP A 650 -17.59 -35.41 -0.04
C ASP A 650 -18.62 -35.03 -1.12
N GLY A 651 -18.30 -34.07 -1.99
CA GLY A 651 -19.19 -33.60 -3.07
C GLY A 651 -19.15 -34.45 -4.35
N PHE A 652 -19.27 -35.78 -4.25
CA PHE A 652 -19.46 -36.66 -5.41
C PHE A 652 -20.40 -37.83 -5.05
N GLU A 653 -21.71 -37.60 -5.16
CA GLU A 653 -22.64 -38.69 -5.48
C GLU A 653 -23.21 -38.45 -6.89
N VAL A 654 -22.83 -39.34 -7.81
CA VAL A 654 -23.32 -39.47 -9.19
C VAL A 654 -24.47 -40.49 -9.14
N PRO A 655 -25.58 -40.30 -9.88
CA PRO A 655 -25.59 -40.61 -11.32
C PRO A 655 -25.75 -39.40 -12.24
#